data_AF-A0A6B9V4K0-F1
#
_entry.id   AF-A0A6B9V4K0-F1
#
_cell.length_a   1.000
_cell.length_b   1.000
_cell.length_c   1.000
_cell.angle_alpha   90.00
_cell.angle_beta   90.00
_cell.angle_gamma   90.00
#
_symmetry.space_group_name_H-M   'P 1'
#
loop_
_entity.id
_entity.type
_entity.pdbx_description
1 polymer ?
#
loop_
_entity_poly.entity_id
_entity_poly.type
_entity_poly.pdbx_seq_one_letter_code
_entity_poly.pdbx_strand_id
1 'polypeptide(L)'
;MTKQKPYMVRVNLHLSYVLLLIYFLFWVLINTTKADDIGVYWGQNSDEGTLANTCESRKYSYVNIAFLTTFGNGETPVLNLEGHCNPSSKGCTGLSLDIKSCQKQGIKVMLSIGGVSSTSQLTSSKDAKNVSDYLWNNFLGGKSSSRPLGDAVLDGIEFNPGDNGYSIYWMDLARYLKSNSTQNVSIGAAPQCPLVSAENSTFSSGYFDYLSVQFYNNPPCNFVSSSTSGFINAWHQWSNLKVKKIFLGLPASSDEAASGYIPANLLNSQVLPIIRNSSNYGGIMLWDRYSDVKSRYSDSIKFDTGDQASTPAERNKTHTEGKTPIPVESIKPHAGNGKRHLVIRIVIGVGAAITICLICYLSCVCWRKYKAEVDTRNRQRKLIHDIGGAAMLSRMNYIAKKFKREANAGDEIEIFSFESMVAATNNFSSSNKLGEGGFGPVYMGRLTNQQEIAIKRLSTSSGQGLTEFKNEAKLIAKLQHTNLVKLIGLCIQREERMLVYEYMSNGSLDLHLFDSERRNVLDWEKRLNIIEGIAQGLLYLHKYSRLKVIHRDLKAGNILLDDEMKPKISDFGMARILGLTGSEEKTNRIVGTHGYMSPEYMLNGVVSPKVDVFSFGVLLLEILSAKKNNSSYNPDFPLLNLIGNAWKLWNEGKALELMDHGLNETCNPKEVLRCIHIGLLCVQNVPTDRPTMVDVVSFLSNDAIQLAQPKQPAFFINVDTNQQQLHTNTQEIFSKNSLTLSDVDGR
;
A
#
# COMPACT_ATOMS: atom_id res chain seq x y z
N MET A 1 -60.63 15.99 -64.72
CA MET A 1 -60.89 16.78 -63.50
C MET A 1 -60.32 15.99 -62.33
N THR A 2 -59.03 16.16 -62.05
CA THR A 2 -58.38 17.12 -61.12
C THR A 2 -58.18 16.51 -59.72
N LYS A 3 -56.96 15.95 -59.55
CA LYS A 3 -56.38 15.38 -58.33
C LYS A 3 -55.96 16.49 -57.36
N GLN A 4 -56.18 16.25 -56.07
CA GLN A 4 -55.66 17.02 -54.95
C GLN A 4 -54.12 17.05 -54.91
N LYS A 5 -53.55 18.22 -54.60
CA LYS A 5 -52.21 18.42 -54.03
C LYS A 5 -52.33 19.31 -52.78
N PRO A 6 -51.59 19.04 -51.70
CA PRO A 6 -51.65 19.83 -50.48
C PRO A 6 -50.71 21.05 -50.51
N TYR A 7 -51.05 22.02 -49.67
CA TYR A 7 -50.40 23.32 -49.46
C TYR A 7 -48.93 23.21 -49.04
N MET A 8 -48.08 24.01 -49.70
CA MET A 8 -46.72 24.33 -49.28
C MET A 8 -46.75 25.22 -48.02
N VAL A 9 -46.15 24.76 -46.93
CA VAL A 9 -45.70 25.63 -45.84
C VAL A 9 -44.43 26.34 -46.30
N ARG A 10 -44.56 27.66 -46.51
CA ARG A 10 -43.48 28.56 -46.88
C ARG A 10 -43.10 29.37 -45.63
N VAL A 11 -42.39 28.76 -44.68
CA VAL A 11 -41.87 29.45 -43.50
C VAL A 11 -40.52 28.84 -43.09
N ASN A 12 -39.51 29.71 -42.96
CA ASN A 12 -38.32 29.59 -42.10
C ASN A 12 -37.04 28.87 -42.57
N LEU A 13 -36.44 29.36 -43.66
CA LEU A 13 -34.99 29.21 -43.86
C LEU A 13 -34.20 30.08 -42.85
N HIS A 14 -34.70 31.26 -42.49
CA HIS A 14 -34.04 32.14 -41.51
C HIS A 14 -34.05 31.59 -40.07
N LEU A 15 -35.14 30.95 -39.63
CA LEU A 15 -35.18 30.32 -38.30
C LEU A 15 -34.22 29.12 -38.21
N SER A 16 -34.03 28.39 -39.31
CA SER A 16 -33.12 27.25 -39.37
C SER A 16 -31.66 27.68 -39.25
N TYR A 17 -31.26 28.79 -39.89
CA TYR A 17 -29.91 29.35 -39.75
C TYR A 17 -29.67 29.96 -38.38
N VAL A 18 -30.67 30.63 -37.80
CA VAL A 18 -30.58 31.18 -36.44
C VAL A 18 -30.54 30.05 -35.39
N LEU A 19 -31.33 28.99 -35.56
CA LEU A 19 -31.27 27.80 -34.72
C LEU A 19 -29.93 27.06 -34.87
N LEU A 20 -29.37 26.97 -36.08
CA LEU A 20 -28.03 26.39 -36.30
C LEU A 20 -26.92 27.25 -35.68
N LEU A 21 -27.01 28.58 -35.76
CA LEU A 21 -26.05 29.49 -35.12
C LEU A 21 -26.18 29.47 -33.59
N ILE A 22 -27.40 29.43 -33.06
CA ILE A 22 -27.64 29.26 -31.62
C ILE A 22 -27.16 27.88 -31.19
N TYR A 23 -27.40 26.81 -31.96
CA TYR A 23 -26.92 25.47 -31.67
C TYR A 23 -25.40 25.39 -31.77
N PHE A 24 -24.77 26.08 -32.72
CA PHE A 24 -23.32 26.15 -32.86
C PHE A 24 -22.69 27.00 -31.75
N LEU A 25 -23.29 28.12 -31.36
CA LEU A 25 -22.87 28.91 -30.21
C LEU A 25 -23.11 28.18 -28.88
N PHE A 26 -24.22 27.44 -28.74
CA PHE A 26 -24.47 26.54 -27.62
C PHE A 26 -23.45 25.39 -27.63
N TRP A 27 -23.10 24.84 -28.78
CA TRP A 27 -22.13 23.76 -28.91
C TRP A 27 -20.70 24.24 -28.64
N VAL A 28 -20.36 25.48 -29.00
CA VAL A 28 -19.08 26.13 -28.66
C VAL A 28 -19.04 26.55 -27.18
N LEU A 29 -20.16 27.00 -26.60
CA LEU A 29 -20.26 27.30 -25.17
C LEU A 29 -20.27 26.04 -24.29
N ILE A 30 -20.87 24.93 -24.76
CA ILE A 30 -20.88 23.62 -24.10
C ILE A 30 -19.55 22.87 -24.28
N ASN A 31 -18.83 23.09 -25.39
CA ASN A 31 -17.49 22.53 -25.63
C ASN A 31 -16.35 23.51 -25.36
N THR A 32 -16.52 24.44 -24.42
CA THR A 32 -15.35 24.92 -23.68
C THR A 32 -14.92 23.78 -22.75
N THR A 33 -14.20 22.79 -23.30
CA THR A 33 -13.53 21.79 -22.48
C THR A 33 -12.63 22.56 -21.53
N LYS A 34 -12.97 22.60 -20.23
CA LYS A 34 -12.03 23.08 -19.20
C LYS A 34 -10.74 22.34 -19.45
N ALA A 35 -9.65 23.07 -19.70
CA ALA A 35 -8.34 22.47 -19.76
C ALA A 35 -8.12 21.71 -18.44
N ASP A 36 -7.64 20.46 -18.53
CA ASP A 36 -7.32 19.68 -17.34
C ASP A 36 -6.24 20.44 -16.55
N ASP A 37 -6.55 20.87 -15.32
CA ASP A 37 -5.55 21.42 -14.43
C ASP A 37 -4.54 20.30 -14.10
N ILE A 38 -3.26 20.62 -14.16
CA ILE A 38 -2.20 19.72 -13.68
C ILE A 38 -1.62 20.33 -12.42
N GLY A 39 -1.60 19.59 -11.32
CA GLY A 39 -0.85 19.92 -10.13
C GLY A 39 0.41 19.07 -10.02
N VAL A 40 1.39 19.52 -9.24
CA VAL A 40 2.64 18.79 -9.00
C VAL A 40 3.17 19.05 -7.59
N TYR A 41 3.86 18.08 -6.98
CA TYR A 41 4.68 18.35 -5.79
C TYR A 41 6.09 18.77 -6.18
N TRP A 42 6.60 19.79 -5.50
CA TRP A 42 7.94 20.32 -5.65
C TRP A 42 8.66 20.34 -4.30
N GLY A 43 9.96 20.03 -4.29
CA GLY A 43 10.75 19.79 -3.09
C GLY A 43 10.75 18.30 -2.68
N GLN A 44 10.64 17.39 -3.65
CA GLN A 44 10.75 15.93 -3.45
C GLN A 44 12.10 15.37 -3.90
N ASN A 45 12.88 16.16 -4.64
CA ASN A 45 14.17 15.74 -5.15
C ASN A 45 15.09 16.96 -5.37
N SER A 46 16.34 16.88 -4.92
CA SER A 46 17.30 17.99 -5.07
C SER A 46 17.57 18.39 -6.53
N ASP A 47 17.40 17.46 -7.47
CA ASP A 47 17.75 17.63 -8.88
C ASP A 47 16.53 18.01 -9.75
N GLU A 48 15.50 18.59 -9.15
CA GLU A 48 14.27 19.01 -9.85
C GLU A 48 14.27 20.48 -10.25
N GLY A 49 15.39 21.19 -10.20
CA GLY A 49 15.47 22.61 -10.57
C GLY A 49 14.65 23.54 -9.65
N THR A 50 14.62 24.84 -9.98
CA THR A 50 14.05 25.85 -9.06
C THR A 50 12.52 25.92 -9.13
N LEU A 51 11.90 26.47 -8.10
CA LEU A 51 10.48 26.79 -8.09
C LEU A 51 10.13 27.77 -9.22
N ALA A 52 10.97 28.78 -9.47
CA ALA A 52 10.81 29.67 -10.63
C ALA A 52 10.72 28.89 -11.95
N ASN A 53 11.65 27.96 -12.23
CA ASN A 53 11.61 27.15 -13.46
C ASN A 53 10.34 26.29 -13.54
N THR A 54 9.87 25.78 -12.40
CA THR A 54 8.61 25.02 -12.31
C THR A 54 7.43 25.86 -12.79
N CYS A 55 7.33 27.10 -12.31
CA CYS A 55 6.23 27.99 -12.61
C CYS A 55 6.30 28.58 -14.03
N GLU A 56 7.50 28.94 -14.49
CA GLU A 56 7.74 29.45 -15.85
C GLU A 56 7.42 28.42 -16.94
N SER A 57 7.43 27.12 -16.61
CA SER A 57 7.04 26.07 -17.54
C SER A 57 5.59 26.19 -18.03
N ARG A 58 4.72 26.89 -17.27
CA ARG A 58 3.26 27.00 -17.50
C ARG A 58 2.55 25.65 -17.62
N LYS A 59 3.15 24.59 -17.08
CA LYS A 59 2.57 23.25 -17.09
C LYS A 59 1.53 23.06 -16.00
N TYR A 60 1.72 23.69 -14.85
CA TYR A 60 0.97 23.39 -13.63
C TYR A 60 0.09 24.56 -13.18
N SER A 61 -1.12 24.24 -12.74
CA SER A 61 -2.06 25.16 -12.08
C SER A 61 -1.91 25.13 -10.56
N TYR A 62 -1.35 24.05 -10.00
CA TYR A 62 -1.10 23.86 -8.57
C TYR A 62 0.34 23.38 -8.34
N VAL A 63 1.00 23.93 -7.33
CA VAL A 63 2.31 23.47 -6.85
C VAL A 63 2.22 23.27 -5.35
N ASN A 64 2.29 22.02 -4.91
CA ASN A 64 2.44 21.66 -3.50
C ASN A 64 3.94 21.71 -3.16
N ILE A 65 4.36 22.76 -2.48
CA ILE A 65 5.75 22.93 -2.05
C ILE A 65 5.96 22.27 -0.70
N ALA A 66 7.07 21.55 -0.56
CA ALA A 66 7.57 21.03 0.70
C ALA A 66 6.65 20.04 1.45
N PHE A 67 7.23 19.33 2.42
CA PHE A 67 6.49 18.68 3.48
C PHE A 67 6.86 19.30 4.82
N LEU A 68 5.86 19.76 5.58
CA LEU A 68 6.02 19.94 7.02
C LEU A 68 5.94 18.55 7.66
N THR A 69 7.11 17.94 7.89
CA THR A 69 7.23 16.52 8.26
C THR A 69 7.10 16.28 9.76
N THR A 70 7.41 17.31 10.55
CA THR A 70 7.23 17.33 12.01
C THR A 70 6.28 18.47 12.37
N PHE A 71 5.26 18.24 13.19
CA PHE A 71 4.32 19.22 13.77
C PHE A 71 3.40 18.53 14.81
N GLY A 72 2.70 19.32 15.63
CA GLY A 72 1.76 18.77 16.62
C GLY A 72 2.48 18.09 17.80
N ASN A 73 1.71 17.63 18.77
CA ASN A 73 2.18 17.02 20.03
C ASN A 73 3.27 17.83 20.77
N GLY A 74 3.28 19.16 20.61
CA GLY A 74 4.31 20.04 21.18
C GLY A 74 5.67 20.01 20.46
N GLU A 75 5.80 19.30 19.34
CA GLU A 75 7.01 19.27 18.54
C GLU A 75 7.23 20.59 17.80
N THR A 76 8.51 20.93 17.57
CA THR A 76 8.88 22.09 16.73
C THR A 76 8.67 21.73 15.28
N PRO A 77 7.89 22.50 14.49
CA PRO A 77 7.63 22.08 13.13
C PRO A 77 8.85 22.14 12.21
N VAL A 78 9.03 21.10 11.38
CA VAL A 78 10.19 20.94 10.49
C VAL A 78 9.75 20.95 9.04
N LEU A 79 10.25 21.94 8.29
CA LEU A 79 10.07 22.05 6.84
C LEU A 79 11.13 21.21 6.13
N ASN A 80 10.72 20.31 5.25
CA ASN A 80 11.63 19.58 4.37
C ASN A 80 11.40 20.00 2.90
N LEU A 81 12.49 20.41 2.25
CA LEU A 81 12.56 20.83 0.85
C LEU A 81 13.67 20.06 0.11
N GLU A 82 14.02 18.86 0.56
CA GLU A 82 14.96 17.94 -0.10
C GLU A 82 16.26 18.62 -0.58
N GLY A 83 16.83 19.45 0.28
CA GLY A 83 18.12 20.12 0.04
C GLY A 83 18.07 21.39 -0.81
N HIS A 84 16.90 21.82 -1.33
CA HIS A 84 16.78 23.08 -2.10
C HIS A 84 17.16 24.32 -1.30
N CYS A 85 16.97 24.26 0.01
CA CYS A 85 17.42 25.27 0.96
C CYS A 85 17.47 24.69 2.38
N ASN A 86 18.14 25.38 3.30
CA ASN A 86 18.17 25.01 4.71
C ASN A 86 17.24 25.94 5.53
N PRO A 87 16.09 25.45 6.03
CA PRO A 87 15.18 26.26 6.84
C PRO A 87 15.79 26.71 8.17
N SER A 88 16.60 25.84 8.80
CA SER A 88 17.22 26.11 10.11
C SER A 88 18.22 27.27 10.08
N SER A 89 18.81 27.57 8.91
CA SER A 89 19.71 28.71 8.72
C SER A 89 19.03 29.91 8.05
N LYS A 90 17.68 29.96 8.00
CA LYS A 90 16.89 30.94 7.23
C LYS A 90 17.21 30.96 5.72
N GLY A 91 17.84 29.91 5.19
CA GLY A 91 18.25 29.81 3.79
C GLY A 91 17.10 29.69 2.81
N CYS A 92 15.89 29.38 3.28
CA CYS A 92 14.69 29.24 2.44
C CYS A 92 13.94 30.55 2.16
N THR A 93 14.36 31.67 2.76
CA THR A 93 13.70 32.97 2.58
C THR A 93 13.76 33.48 1.13
N GLY A 94 14.75 33.04 0.35
CA GLY A 94 14.87 33.34 -1.08
C GLY A 94 13.72 32.82 -1.94
N LEU A 95 13.01 31.78 -1.49
CA LEU A 95 11.85 31.23 -2.21
C LEU A 95 10.65 32.19 -2.23
N SER A 96 10.64 33.24 -1.41
CA SER A 96 9.53 34.21 -1.36
C SER A 96 9.25 34.84 -2.73
N LEU A 97 10.30 35.20 -3.47
CA LEU A 97 10.17 35.82 -4.79
C LEU A 97 9.58 34.84 -5.81
N ASP A 98 10.05 33.60 -5.80
CA ASP A 98 9.57 32.55 -6.68
C ASP A 98 8.09 32.26 -6.42
N ILE A 99 7.69 32.07 -5.15
CA ILE A 99 6.30 31.84 -4.76
C ILE A 99 5.39 32.96 -5.27
N LYS A 100 5.76 34.23 -5.02
CA LYS A 100 4.98 35.39 -5.49
C LYS A 100 4.92 35.46 -7.02
N SER A 101 6.00 35.06 -7.72
CA SER A 101 6.04 34.98 -9.17
C SER A 101 5.09 33.91 -9.71
N CYS A 102 5.08 32.72 -9.11
CA CYS A 102 4.13 31.65 -9.42
C CYS A 102 2.68 32.13 -9.26
N GLN A 103 2.37 32.75 -8.12
CA GLN A 103 1.03 33.24 -7.81
C GLN A 103 0.55 34.33 -8.77
N LYS A 104 1.44 35.24 -9.20
CA LYS A 104 1.14 36.24 -10.24
C LYS A 104 0.77 35.62 -11.59
N GLN A 105 1.26 34.41 -11.87
CA GLN A 105 0.92 33.64 -13.06
C GLN A 105 -0.39 32.83 -12.90
N GLY A 106 -1.07 32.96 -11.76
CA GLY A 106 -2.31 32.25 -11.45
C GLY A 106 -2.09 30.85 -10.89
N ILE A 107 -0.84 30.44 -10.62
CA ILE A 107 -0.52 29.13 -10.05
C ILE A 107 -0.77 29.17 -8.55
N LYS A 108 -1.53 28.18 -8.05
CA LYS A 108 -1.78 28.01 -6.61
C LYS A 108 -0.58 27.36 -5.95
N VAL A 109 0.03 28.05 -5.00
CA VAL A 109 1.18 27.54 -4.24
C VAL A 109 0.74 27.17 -2.83
N MET A 110 0.85 25.89 -2.52
CA MET A 110 0.30 25.26 -1.32
C MET A 110 1.43 24.64 -0.49
N LEU A 111 1.28 24.55 0.83
CA LEU A 111 2.17 23.74 1.67
C LEU A 111 1.52 22.39 1.98
N SER A 112 2.22 21.28 1.73
CA SER A 112 1.77 19.97 2.20
C SER A 112 2.30 19.71 3.62
N ILE A 113 1.45 19.14 4.49
CA ILE A 113 1.84 18.76 5.86
C ILE A 113 1.60 17.27 6.08
N GLY A 114 2.56 16.61 6.75
CA GLY A 114 2.60 15.16 6.98
C GLY A 114 3.50 14.43 5.98
N GLY A 115 3.01 13.33 5.41
CA GLY A 115 3.73 12.45 4.48
C GLY A 115 4.24 11.14 5.10
N VAL A 116 4.80 10.26 4.26
CA VAL A 116 5.23 8.88 4.60
C VAL A 116 6.31 8.82 5.68
N SER A 117 7.09 9.90 5.83
CA SER A 117 8.19 10.01 6.80
C SER A 117 7.81 10.81 8.05
N SER A 118 6.54 11.19 8.21
CA SER A 118 6.10 12.04 9.31
C SER A 118 5.84 11.22 10.58
N THR A 119 6.49 11.59 11.68
CA THR A 119 6.22 11.06 13.04
C THR A 119 5.04 11.75 13.72
N SER A 120 4.40 12.70 13.03
CA SER A 120 3.50 13.66 13.64
C SER A 120 2.04 13.23 13.62
N GLN A 121 1.41 13.29 14.78
CA GLN A 121 -0.01 13.06 14.96
C GLN A 121 -0.62 14.23 15.73
N LEU A 122 -1.74 14.75 15.24
CA LEU A 122 -2.57 15.66 16.01
C LEU A 122 -3.23 14.87 17.13
N THR A 123 -2.94 15.21 18.39
CA THR A 123 -3.37 14.41 19.55
C THR A 123 -4.60 14.98 20.27
N SER A 124 -4.95 16.24 20.00
CA SER A 124 -6.11 16.90 20.60
C SER A 124 -6.59 18.08 19.76
N SER A 125 -7.80 18.57 20.05
CA SER A 125 -8.32 19.81 19.46
C SER A 125 -7.43 21.03 19.76
N LYS A 126 -6.88 21.09 20.98
CA LYS A 126 -5.94 22.14 21.39
C LYS A 126 -4.63 22.06 20.60
N ASP A 127 -4.14 20.86 20.36
CA ASP A 127 -2.96 20.64 19.54
C ASP A 127 -3.21 21.07 18.07
N ALA A 128 -4.36 20.71 17.51
CA ALA A 128 -4.79 21.18 16.20
C ALA A 128 -4.91 22.71 16.13
N LYS A 129 -5.40 23.37 17.18
CA LYS A 129 -5.44 24.83 17.31
C LYS A 129 -4.02 25.42 17.29
N ASN A 130 -3.09 24.85 18.05
CA ASN A 130 -1.69 25.32 18.10
C ASN A 130 -1.01 25.19 16.73
N VAL A 131 -1.20 24.05 16.05
CA VAL A 131 -0.70 23.84 14.69
C VAL A 131 -1.34 24.83 13.71
N SER A 132 -2.65 25.07 13.82
CA SER A 132 -3.34 26.08 13.02
C SER A 132 -2.73 27.47 13.18
N ASP A 133 -2.45 27.88 14.43
CA ASP A 133 -1.87 29.20 14.73
C ASP A 133 -0.43 29.31 14.19
N TYR A 134 0.35 28.23 14.29
CA TYR A 134 1.68 28.15 13.72
C TYR A 134 1.66 28.30 12.19
N LEU A 135 0.81 27.52 11.50
CA LEU A 135 0.66 27.57 10.05
C LEU A 135 0.19 28.96 9.59
N TRP A 136 -0.77 29.53 10.31
CA TRP A 136 -1.29 30.86 10.03
C TRP A 136 -0.20 31.93 10.09
N ASN A 137 0.59 31.95 11.16
CA ASN A 137 1.60 32.98 11.40
C ASN A 137 2.87 32.82 10.55
N ASN A 138 3.22 31.60 10.16
CA ASN A 138 4.47 31.32 9.46
C ASN A 138 4.35 31.13 7.95
N PHE A 139 3.19 30.73 7.44
CA PHE A 139 3.01 30.40 6.02
C PHE A 139 1.80 31.10 5.36
N LEU A 140 0.77 31.45 6.14
CA LEU A 140 -0.43 32.12 5.63
C LEU A 140 -0.43 33.61 6.02
N GLY A 141 -1.62 34.21 6.18
CA GLY A 141 -1.83 35.65 6.35
C GLY A 141 -1.41 36.24 7.71
N GLY A 142 -0.98 35.42 8.67
CA GLY A 142 -0.44 35.91 9.94
C GLY A 142 0.98 36.47 9.81
N LYS A 143 1.53 36.98 10.92
CA LYS A 143 2.87 37.58 10.94
C LYS A 143 3.76 36.89 11.97
N SER A 144 4.98 36.59 11.57
CA SER A 144 6.05 36.03 12.41
C SER A 144 7.38 36.65 11.95
N SER A 145 8.30 36.90 12.88
CA SER A 145 9.66 37.34 12.54
C SER A 145 10.56 36.21 12.03
N SER A 146 10.06 34.96 12.04
CA SER A 146 10.81 33.74 11.76
C SER A 146 10.19 32.90 10.62
N ARG A 147 9.45 33.55 9.70
CA ARG A 147 8.81 32.86 8.57
C ARG A 147 9.84 32.08 7.73
N PRO A 148 9.69 30.75 7.58
CA PRO A 148 10.68 29.93 6.88
C PRO A 148 10.85 30.29 5.40
N LEU A 149 9.76 30.67 4.74
CA LEU A 149 9.72 31.03 3.31
C LEU A 149 9.75 32.55 3.09
N GLY A 150 10.30 33.30 4.06
CA GLY A 150 10.32 34.76 4.01
C GLY A 150 8.91 35.37 4.12
N ASP A 151 8.69 36.48 3.44
CA ASP A 151 7.43 37.23 3.50
C ASP A 151 6.36 36.73 2.51
N ALA A 152 6.57 35.59 1.86
CA ALA A 152 5.55 34.98 1.00
C ALA A 152 4.37 34.44 1.82
N VAL A 153 3.16 34.61 1.29
CA VAL A 153 1.91 34.10 1.83
C VAL A 153 1.37 33.05 0.87
N LEU A 154 1.24 31.82 1.33
CA LEU A 154 0.77 30.70 0.51
C LEU A 154 -0.74 30.78 0.27
N ASP A 155 -1.21 30.12 -0.79
CA ASP A 155 -2.64 30.04 -1.13
C ASP A 155 -3.40 29.09 -0.19
N GLY A 156 -2.70 28.17 0.47
CA GLY A 156 -3.33 27.22 1.36
C GLY A 156 -2.45 26.09 1.86
N ILE A 157 -3.10 25.14 2.54
CA ILE A 157 -2.47 23.96 3.16
C ILE A 157 -3.12 22.69 2.62
N GLU A 158 -2.32 21.69 2.28
CA GLU A 158 -2.76 20.34 1.93
C GLU A 158 -2.44 19.36 3.06
N PHE A 159 -3.44 18.56 3.47
CA PHE A 159 -3.30 17.58 4.54
C PHE A 159 -2.99 16.18 3.99
N ASN A 160 -1.82 15.66 4.35
CA ASN A 160 -1.39 14.32 4.00
C ASN A 160 -0.96 13.54 5.26
N PRO A 161 -1.89 12.94 6.03
CA PRO A 161 -1.55 12.19 7.24
C PRO A 161 -0.74 10.91 6.99
N GLY A 162 -0.46 10.56 5.72
CA GLY A 162 0.17 9.29 5.35
C GLY A 162 -0.70 8.10 5.78
N ASP A 163 -0.06 7.04 6.26
CA ASP A 163 -0.74 5.80 6.63
C ASP A 163 -1.54 5.89 7.94
N ASN A 164 -1.39 6.98 8.71
CA ASN A 164 -2.13 7.20 9.96
C ASN A 164 -3.59 7.62 9.74
N GLY A 165 -3.96 8.01 8.52
CA GLY A 165 -5.33 8.40 8.15
C GLY A 165 -5.83 9.71 8.80
N TYR A 166 -7.07 10.09 8.48
CA TYR A 166 -7.68 11.34 8.95
C TYR A 166 -8.40 11.15 10.29
N SER A 167 -7.72 11.45 11.40
CA SER A 167 -8.36 11.56 12.72
C SER A 167 -9.31 12.77 12.81
N ILE A 168 -10.16 12.80 13.83
CA ILE A 168 -11.08 13.93 14.08
C ILE A 168 -10.35 15.28 14.24
N TYR A 169 -9.11 15.26 14.73
CA TYR A 169 -8.35 16.48 14.97
C TYR A 169 -7.84 17.14 13.68
N TRP A 170 -7.76 16.41 12.57
CA TRP A 170 -7.55 17.02 11.25
C TRP A 170 -8.74 17.88 10.82
N MET A 171 -9.97 17.51 11.25
CA MET A 171 -11.14 18.34 11.01
C MET A 171 -11.13 19.59 11.89
N ASP A 172 -10.62 19.46 13.12
CA ASP A 172 -10.40 20.61 13.99
C ASP A 172 -9.40 21.59 13.37
N LEU A 173 -8.28 21.08 12.84
CA LEU A 173 -7.29 21.89 12.13
C LEU A 173 -7.92 22.59 10.91
N ALA A 174 -8.68 21.88 10.07
CA ALA A 174 -9.37 22.47 8.93
C ALA A 174 -10.31 23.60 9.35
N ARG A 175 -11.10 23.37 10.40
CA ARG A 175 -12.04 24.34 10.94
C ARG A 175 -11.34 25.58 11.48
N TYR A 176 -10.25 25.40 12.24
CA TYR A 176 -9.49 26.53 12.78
C TYR A 176 -8.86 27.37 11.66
N LEU A 177 -8.29 26.74 10.64
CA LEU A 177 -7.75 27.45 9.48
C LEU A 177 -8.85 28.21 8.71
N LYS A 178 -10.04 27.62 8.50
CA LYS A 178 -11.18 28.30 7.85
C LYS A 178 -11.79 29.41 8.70
N SER A 179 -11.71 29.33 10.03
CA SER A 179 -12.29 30.32 10.93
C SER A 179 -11.56 31.67 10.92
N ASN A 180 -10.35 31.73 10.34
CA ASN A 180 -9.58 32.95 10.25
C ASN A 180 -10.06 33.81 9.06
N SER A 181 -10.83 34.85 9.36
CA SER A 181 -11.63 35.63 8.40
C SER A 181 -10.85 36.58 7.48
N THR A 182 -9.55 36.72 7.68
CA THR A 182 -8.74 37.73 6.98
C THR A 182 -8.24 37.28 5.60
N GLN A 183 -8.32 35.97 5.28
CA GLN A 183 -7.94 35.43 3.98
C GLN A 183 -8.75 34.18 3.65
N ASN A 184 -9.14 34.03 2.38
CA ASN A 184 -9.76 32.79 1.91
C ASN A 184 -8.67 31.72 1.66
N VAL A 185 -8.33 30.97 2.70
CA VAL A 185 -7.32 29.90 2.66
C VAL A 185 -7.89 28.67 1.96
N SER A 186 -7.19 28.16 0.94
CA SER A 186 -7.55 26.89 0.31
C SER A 186 -7.12 25.72 1.20
N ILE A 187 -8.02 24.76 1.42
CA ILE A 187 -7.69 23.54 2.17
C ILE A 187 -7.80 22.34 1.24
N GLY A 188 -6.68 21.65 1.06
CA GLY A 188 -6.57 20.40 0.31
C GLY A 188 -6.40 19.20 1.22
N ALA A 189 -6.66 18.02 0.69
CA ALA A 189 -6.30 16.74 1.32
C ALA A 189 -5.77 15.77 0.27
N ALA A 190 -4.78 14.95 0.63
CA ALA A 190 -4.20 13.92 -0.24
C ALA A 190 -4.49 12.51 0.29
N PRO A 191 -5.76 12.04 0.27
CA PRO A 191 -6.10 10.70 0.74
C PRO A 191 -5.61 9.61 -0.23
N GLN A 192 -5.51 8.39 0.28
CA GLN A 192 -5.18 7.21 -0.52
C GLN A 192 -6.44 6.44 -0.89
N CYS A 193 -6.54 5.98 -2.14
CA CYS A 193 -7.63 5.10 -2.56
C CYS A 193 -7.40 3.66 -2.01
N PRO A 194 -8.41 2.88 -1.58
CA PRO A 194 -9.86 3.10 -1.70
C PRO A 194 -10.46 4.02 -0.64
N LEU A 195 -11.61 4.64 -0.97
CA LEU A 195 -12.38 5.43 -0.02
C LEU A 195 -12.86 4.55 1.14
N VAL A 196 -12.40 4.84 2.36
CA VAL A 196 -12.89 4.14 3.56
C VAL A 196 -14.07 4.86 4.21
N SER A 197 -14.89 4.14 4.98
CA SER A 197 -16.13 4.68 5.55
C SER A 197 -15.91 5.92 6.44
N ALA A 198 -14.82 5.95 7.21
CA ALA A 198 -14.45 7.08 8.07
C ALA A 198 -14.12 8.35 7.26
N GLU A 199 -13.57 8.21 6.06
CA GLU A 199 -13.20 9.33 5.19
C GLU A 199 -14.42 9.96 4.51
N ASN A 200 -15.47 9.19 4.25
CA ASN A 200 -16.69 9.71 3.63
C ASN A 200 -17.32 10.83 4.46
N SER A 201 -17.43 10.64 5.79
CA SER A 201 -17.91 11.69 6.70
C SER A 201 -16.98 12.90 6.76
N THR A 202 -15.67 12.65 6.76
CA THR A 202 -14.61 13.66 6.83
C THR A 202 -14.66 14.60 5.62
N PHE A 203 -14.70 14.05 4.41
CA PHE A 203 -14.70 14.86 3.18
C PHE A 203 -16.07 15.43 2.84
N SER A 204 -17.14 14.93 3.45
CA SER A 204 -18.48 15.52 3.37
C SER A 204 -18.70 16.71 4.32
N SER A 205 -17.72 17.06 5.16
CA SER A 205 -17.80 18.16 6.14
C SER A 205 -17.88 19.57 5.52
N GLY A 206 -17.50 19.72 4.25
CA GLY A 206 -17.48 21.00 3.54
C GLY A 206 -16.25 21.87 3.80
N TYR A 207 -15.27 21.40 4.58
CA TYR A 207 -14.04 22.17 4.86
C TYR A 207 -12.98 22.08 3.76
N PHE A 208 -13.01 21.03 2.93
CA PHE A 208 -12.01 20.79 1.87
C PHE A 208 -12.44 21.40 0.53
N ASP A 209 -11.56 22.19 -0.07
CA ASP A 209 -11.76 22.77 -1.40
C ASP A 209 -11.37 21.79 -2.51
N TYR A 210 -10.37 20.95 -2.28
CA TYR A 210 -10.00 19.89 -3.21
C TYR A 210 -9.45 18.63 -2.53
N LEU A 211 -9.55 17.50 -3.23
CA LEU A 211 -8.85 16.25 -2.89
C LEU A 211 -7.83 15.91 -3.98
N SER A 212 -6.64 15.47 -3.59
CA SER A 212 -5.63 14.87 -4.45
C SER A 212 -5.55 13.37 -4.14
N VAL A 213 -6.39 12.58 -4.79
CA VAL A 213 -6.56 11.17 -4.39
C VAL A 213 -5.47 10.31 -5.02
N GLN A 214 -4.69 9.61 -4.20
CA GLN A 214 -3.61 8.75 -4.66
C GLN A 214 -4.15 7.43 -5.25
N PHE A 215 -4.06 7.27 -6.58
CA PHE A 215 -4.49 6.05 -7.29
C PHE A 215 -3.35 5.07 -7.62
N TYR A 216 -2.14 5.34 -7.14
CA TYR A 216 -0.96 4.50 -7.31
C TYR A 216 -0.46 3.98 -5.96
N ASN A 217 0.34 2.90 -6.00
CA ASN A 217 0.72 2.10 -4.83
C ASN A 217 -0.48 1.54 -4.03
N ASN A 218 -1.68 1.55 -4.63
CA ASN A 218 -2.95 1.19 -4.00
C ASN A 218 -3.68 0.14 -4.85
N PRO A 219 -3.34 -1.16 -4.73
CA PRO A 219 -3.83 -2.22 -5.62
C PRO A 219 -5.35 -2.27 -5.87
N PRO A 220 -6.23 -2.02 -4.87
CA PRO A 220 -7.67 -1.98 -5.11
C PRO A 220 -8.12 -0.91 -6.12
N CYS A 221 -7.33 0.15 -6.29
CA CYS A 221 -7.64 1.29 -7.15
C CYS A 221 -6.70 1.44 -8.34
N ASN A 222 -5.68 0.59 -8.45
CA ASN A 222 -4.70 0.69 -9.50
C ASN A 222 -5.35 0.53 -10.88
N PHE A 223 -4.83 1.27 -11.85
CA PHE A 223 -5.20 1.08 -13.24
C PHE A 223 -4.69 -0.28 -13.75
N VAL A 224 -5.59 -1.06 -14.34
CA VAL A 224 -5.26 -2.33 -14.99
C VAL A 224 -5.68 -2.24 -16.46
N SER A 225 -4.70 -2.35 -17.38
CA SER A 225 -4.95 -2.15 -18.81
C SER A 225 -5.89 -3.19 -19.45
N SER A 226 -6.12 -4.33 -18.79
CA SER A 226 -7.05 -5.38 -19.23
C SER A 226 -8.51 -5.07 -18.88
N SER A 227 -8.76 -4.22 -17.88
CA SER A 227 -10.10 -3.78 -17.46
C SER A 227 -10.03 -2.50 -16.66
N THR A 228 -10.62 -1.42 -17.19
CA THR A 228 -10.69 -0.13 -16.48
C THR A 228 -11.84 -0.06 -15.47
N SER A 229 -12.74 -1.04 -15.44
CA SER A 229 -13.95 -0.99 -14.61
C SER A 229 -13.66 -0.85 -13.12
N GLY A 230 -12.65 -1.53 -12.59
CA GLY A 230 -12.26 -1.41 -11.18
C GLY A 230 -11.78 0.01 -10.83
N PHE A 231 -10.89 0.55 -11.66
CA PHE A 231 -10.39 1.92 -11.55
C PHE A 231 -11.51 2.96 -11.63
N ILE A 232 -12.40 2.81 -12.62
CA ILE A 232 -13.54 3.72 -12.84
C ILE A 232 -14.56 3.62 -11.70
N ASN A 233 -14.83 2.42 -11.17
CA ASN A 233 -15.69 2.24 -10.02
C ASN A 233 -15.11 2.94 -8.77
N ALA A 234 -13.81 2.78 -8.53
CA ALA A 234 -13.12 3.48 -7.45
C ALA A 234 -13.19 5.00 -7.64
N TRP A 235 -12.94 5.50 -8.85
CA TRP A 235 -13.12 6.92 -9.19
C TRP A 235 -14.54 7.41 -8.88
N HIS A 236 -15.57 6.63 -9.23
CA HIS A 236 -16.95 7.01 -8.96
C HIS A 236 -17.25 7.14 -7.47
N GLN A 237 -16.68 6.28 -6.61
CA GLN A 237 -16.83 6.42 -5.15
C GLN A 237 -16.31 7.77 -4.66
N TRP A 238 -15.15 8.21 -5.13
CA TRP A 238 -14.59 9.52 -4.81
C TRP A 238 -15.40 10.66 -5.44
N SER A 239 -15.73 10.56 -6.73
CA SER A 239 -16.45 11.61 -7.45
C SER A 239 -17.89 11.85 -6.96
N ASN A 240 -18.46 10.90 -6.22
CA ASN A 240 -19.75 11.07 -5.55
C ASN A 240 -19.69 11.96 -4.30
N LEU A 241 -18.50 12.24 -3.77
CA LEU A 241 -18.32 13.14 -2.63
C LEU A 241 -18.62 14.59 -3.03
N LYS A 242 -19.20 15.35 -2.09
CA LYS A 242 -19.53 16.78 -2.27
C LYS A 242 -18.33 17.70 -2.09
N VAL A 243 -17.21 17.39 -2.72
CA VAL A 243 -16.01 18.24 -2.78
C VAL A 243 -15.94 18.98 -4.12
N LYS A 244 -15.46 20.22 -4.13
CA LYS A 244 -15.48 21.09 -5.32
C LYS A 244 -14.58 20.58 -6.46
N LYS A 245 -13.37 20.11 -6.13
CA LYS A 245 -12.40 19.55 -7.08
C LYS A 245 -11.80 18.25 -6.54
N ILE A 246 -11.67 17.24 -7.40
CA ILE A 246 -10.99 15.98 -7.10
C ILE A 246 -9.98 15.75 -8.22
N PHE A 247 -8.71 15.77 -7.85
CA PHE A 247 -7.59 15.46 -8.72
C PHE A 247 -7.31 13.96 -8.69
N LEU A 248 -7.06 13.39 -9.87
CA LEU A 248 -6.51 12.06 -9.99
C LEU A 248 -5.00 12.11 -9.70
N GLY A 249 -4.58 11.59 -8.55
CA GLY A 249 -3.17 11.51 -8.16
C GLY A 249 -2.45 10.37 -8.86
N LEU A 250 -1.37 10.67 -9.60
CA LEU A 250 -0.59 9.72 -10.39
C LEU A 250 0.93 9.96 -10.24
N PRO A 251 1.76 8.92 -10.40
CA PRO A 251 3.19 9.11 -10.60
C PRO A 251 3.44 9.57 -12.04
N ALA A 252 4.44 10.41 -12.25
CA ALA A 252 4.81 10.89 -13.58
C ALA A 252 5.66 9.86 -14.33
N SER A 253 6.35 8.96 -13.61
CA SER A 253 7.14 7.86 -14.16
C SER A 253 6.78 6.49 -13.54
N SER A 254 7.06 5.42 -14.28
CA SER A 254 6.92 4.05 -13.77
C SER A 254 7.86 3.71 -12.62
N ASP A 255 8.94 4.48 -12.46
CA ASP A 255 9.99 4.19 -11.47
C ASP A 255 9.65 4.71 -10.07
N GLU A 256 8.59 5.52 -9.94
CA GLU A 256 8.22 6.19 -8.68
C GLU A 256 7.22 5.42 -7.84
N ALA A 257 6.50 4.50 -8.48
CA ALA A 257 5.46 3.73 -7.85
C ALA A 257 5.71 2.25 -8.15
N ALA A 258 5.67 1.42 -7.10
CA ALA A 258 5.70 -0.03 -7.24
C ALA A 258 4.52 -0.55 -8.08
N SER A 259 3.42 0.20 -8.15
CA SER A 259 2.25 -0.13 -8.96
C SER A 259 1.36 1.09 -9.23
N GLY A 260 0.49 1.02 -10.25
CA GLY A 260 -0.51 2.06 -10.53
C GLY A 260 -0.07 3.19 -11.47
N TYR A 261 1.15 3.13 -12.03
CA TYR A 261 1.54 3.99 -13.15
C TYR A 261 0.65 3.71 -14.37
N ILE A 262 0.15 4.78 -14.99
CA ILE A 262 -0.69 4.72 -16.18
C ILE A 262 0.12 5.31 -17.33
N PRO A 263 0.44 4.55 -18.39
CA PRO A 263 1.05 5.14 -19.58
C PRO A 263 0.15 6.25 -20.16
N ALA A 264 0.72 7.39 -20.55
CA ALA A 264 -0.04 8.58 -20.98
C ALA A 264 -1.05 8.27 -22.11
N ASN A 265 -0.68 7.42 -23.06
CA ASN A 265 -1.57 6.99 -24.14
C ASN A 265 -2.79 6.19 -23.62
N LEU A 266 -2.61 5.37 -22.58
CA LEU A 266 -3.70 4.61 -21.96
C LEU A 266 -4.57 5.51 -21.07
N LEU A 267 -3.95 6.45 -20.34
CA LEU A 267 -4.67 7.46 -19.57
C LEU A 267 -5.61 8.28 -20.49
N ASN A 268 -5.07 8.82 -21.60
CA ASN A 268 -5.82 9.61 -22.56
C ASN A 268 -6.93 8.83 -23.28
N SER A 269 -6.71 7.54 -23.57
CA SER A 269 -7.65 6.75 -24.37
C SER A 269 -8.69 5.98 -23.54
N GLN A 270 -8.39 5.61 -22.29
CA GLN A 270 -9.23 4.71 -21.51
C GLN A 270 -9.77 5.29 -20.20
N VAL A 271 -9.14 6.33 -19.66
CA VAL A 271 -9.48 6.87 -18.33
C VAL A 271 -10.08 8.27 -18.43
N LEU A 272 -9.35 9.22 -19.01
CA LEU A 272 -9.78 10.62 -19.11
C LEU A 272 -11.14 10.82 -19.78
N PRO A 273 -11.50 10.09 -20.86
CA PRO A 273 -12.83 10.22 -21.49
C PRO A 273 -14.00 9.88 -20.55
N ILE A 274 -13.74 9.11 -19.49
CA ILE A 274 -14.76 8.67 -18.54
C ILE A 274 -14.77 9.59 -17.32
N ILE A 275 -13.61 9.81 -16.69
CA ILE A 275 -13.55 10.54 -15.41
C ILE A 275 -13.82 12.04 -15.55
N ARG A 276 -13.56 12.63 -16.74
CA ARG A 276 -13.88 14.04 -17.04
C ARG A 276 -15.38 14.34 -16.98
N ASN A 277 -16.24 13.32 -17.05
CA ASN A 277 -17.69 13.49 -16.93
C ASN A 277 -18.14 13.72 -15.47
N SER A 278 -17.28 13.46 -14.49
CA SER A 278 -17.56 13.80 -13.08
C SER A 278 -17.56 15.32 -12.89
N SER A 279 -18.65 15.88 -12.35
CA SER A 279 -18.82 17.34 -12.21
C SER A 279 -17.77 18.02 -11.33
N ASN A 280 -17.14 17.27 -10.45
CA ASN A 280 -16.07 17.69 -9.55
C ASN A 280 -14.67 17.22 -10.00
N TYR A 281 -14.51 16.71 -11.23
CA TYR A 281 -13.18 16.40 -11.76
C TYR A 281 -12.32 17.67 -11.77
N GLY A 282 -11.22 17.62 -11.02
CA GLY A 282 -10.32 18.74 -10.79
C GLY A 282 -9.12 18.75 -11.71
N GLY A 283 -8.75 17.61 -12.31
CA GLY A 283 -7.54 17.46 -13.11
C GLY A 283 -6.66 16.30 -12.62
N ILE A 284 -5.35 16.40 -12.85
CA ILE A 284 -4.35 15.39 -12.46
C ILE A 284 -3.36 16.02 -11.47
N MET A 285 -3.05 15.32 -10.37
CA MET A 285 -1.95 15.70 -9.48
C MET A 285 -0.79 14.73 -9.68
N LEU A 286 0.37 15.24 -10.11
CA LEU A 286 1.58 14.44 -10.29
C LEU A 286 2.38 14.39 -9.00
N TRP A 287 2.86 13.19 -8.64
CA TRP A 287 3.57 12.96 -7.39
C TRP A 287 4.82 13.82 -7.22
N ASP A 288 5.59 14.05 -8.28
CA ASP A 288 6.79 14.87 -8.20
C ASP A 288 7.05 15.61 -9.52
N ARG A 289 7.85 16.67 -9.44
CA ARG A 289 8.27 17.42 -10.62
C ARG A 289 9.48 16.79 -11.30
N TYR A 290 10.38 16.17 -10.54
CA TYR A 290 11.61 15.59 -11.07
C TYR A 290 11.32 14.55 -12.16
N SER A 291 10.46 13.59 -11.86
CA SER A 291 10.09 12.55 -12.81
C SER A 291 9.26 13.09 -13.95
N ASP A 292 8.41 14.10 -13.73
CA ASP A 292 7.66 14.73 -14.83
C ASP A 292 8.59 15.43 -15.82
N VAL A 293 9.61 16.15 -15.37
CA VAL A 293 10.60 16.76 -16.27
C VAL A 293 11.37 15.72 -17.07
N LYS A 294 11.70 14.58 -16.46
CA LYS A 294 12.41 13.49 -17.14
C LYS A 294 11.54 12.75 -18.15
N SER A 295 10.32 12.39 -17.75
CA SER A 295 9.39 11.58 -18.55
C SER A 295 8.59 12.39 -19.54
N ARG A 296 8.47 13.71 -19.33
CA ARG A 296 7.57 14.63 -20.04
C ARG A 296 6.12 14.16 -19.99
N TYR A 297 5.71 13.61 -18.86
CA TYR A 297 4.40 13.00 -18.70
C TYR A 297 3.29 14.04 -18.83
N SER A 298 3.43 15.21 -18.22
CA SER A 298 2.50 16.34 -18.33
C SER A 298 2.27 16.77 -19.78
N ASP A 299 3.32 16.77 -20.60
CA ASP A 299 3.24 17.17 -22.01
C ASP A 299 2.44 16.13 -22.82
N SER A 300 2.52 14.87 -22.39
CA SER A 300 1.90 13.74 -23.08
C SER A 300 0.42 13.57 -22.75
N ILE A 301 -0.07 14.18 -21.67
CA ILE A 301 -1.46 14.04 -21.18
C ILE A 301 -2.30 15.30 -21.41
N LYS A 302 -1.69 16.43 -21.76
CA LYS A 302 -2.43 17.62 -22.23
C LYS A 302 -2.94 17.36 -23.64
N PHE A 303 -4.26 17.52 -23.83
CA PHE A 303 -4.87 17.41 -25.14
C PHE A 303 -4.56 18.68 -25.95
N ASP A 304 -4.13 18.49 -27.20
CA ASP A 304 -3.94 19.55 -28.17
C ASP A 304 -5.31 20.17 -28.48
N THR A 305 -5.62 21.33 -27.90
CA THR A 305 -6.68 22.19 -28.45
C THR A 305 -6.14 22.66 -29.78
N GLY A 306 -6.62 22.07 -30.88
CA GLY A 306 -6.06 22.28 -32.21
C GLY A 306 -5.77 23.74 -32.52
N ASP A 307 -4.49 24.10 -32.46
CA ASP A 307 -3.90 25.27 -33.07
C ASP A 307 -2.51 24.85 -33.57
N GLN A 308 -2.46 24.34 -34.81
CA GLN A 308 -1.21 24.33 -35.55
C GLN A 308 -0.85 25.78 -35.89
N ALA A 309 -0.19 26.46 -34.95
CA ALA A 309 0.63 27.62 -35.24
C ALA A 309 2.04 27.13 -35.60
N SER A 310 2.30 27.15 -36.90
CA SER A 310 3.62 27.02 -37.54
C SER A 310 4.76 27.67 -36.76
N THR A 311 5.82 26.91 -36.49
CA THR A 311 7.15 27.49 -36.21
C THR A 311 7.97 27.57 -37.50
N PRO A 312 8.81 28.61 -37.67
CA PRO A 312 9.52 28.88 -38.91
C PRO A 312 10.85 28.13 -38.97
N ALA A 313 11.11 27.48 -40.11
CA ALA A 313 12.42 26.94 -40.44
C ALA A 313 13.35 28.05 -40.95
N GLU A 314 14.63 27.84 -40.65
CA GLU A 314 15.75 28.75 -40.82
C GLU A 314 16.04 29.19 -42.25
N ARG A 315 16.63 30.39 -42.27
CA ARG A 315 17.26 31.13 -43.36
C ARG A 315 18.49 30.39 -43.91
N ASN A 316 18.55 30.18 -45.23
CA ASN A 316 19.76 30.45 -46.02
C ASN A 316 19.47 30.50 -47.54
N LYS A 317 19.73 31.69 -48.12
CA LYS A 317 20.40 32.04 -49.41
C LYS A 317 20.12 31.15 -50.65
N THR A 318 19.82 31.64 -51.87
CA THR A 318 20.26 32.84 -52.62
C THR A 318 19.62 32.82 -54.03
N HIS A 319 19.44 34.01 -54.65
CA HIS A 319 19.34 34.31 -56.12
C HIS A 319 18.17 33.69 -56.93
N THR A 320 17.49 34.32 -57.90
CA THR A 320 17.68 35.53 -58.71
C THR A 320 16.34 35.93 -59.39
N GLU A 321 16.32 37.16 -59.92
CA GLU A 321 15.28 37.97 -60.56
C GLU A 321 14.51 37.42 -61.80
N GLY A 322 13.38 38.08 -62.12
CA GLY A 322 12.93 38.32 -63.51
C GLY A 322 11.43 38.13 -63.79
N LYS A 323 10.56 39.13 -63.53
CA LYS A 323 9.91 40.06 -64.50
C LYS A 323 8.94 39.49 -65.58
N THR A 324 7.63 39.72 -65.34
CA THR A 324 6.58 40.31 -66.24
C THR A 324 6.13 39.59 -67.55
N PRO A 325 5.02 39.99 -68.22
CA PRO A 325 3.61 39.98 -67.78
C PRO A 325 2.61 39.38 -68.84
N ILE A 326 1.35 39.17 -68.40
CA ILE A 326 0.01 39.06 -69.06
C ILE A 326 -0.09 39.26 -70.61
N PRO A 327 -1.03 38.59 -71.34
CA PRO A 327 -2.39 39.15 -71.51
C PRO A 327 -3.56 38.14 -71.45
N VAL A 328 -4.74 38.73 -71.31
CA VAL A 328 -6.10 38.19 -71.12
C VAL A 328 -6.79 37.87 -72.47
N GLU A 329 -7.76 36.95 -72.42
CA GLU A 329 -8.97 36.72 -73.27
C GLU A 329 -9.02 35.28 -73.80
N SER A 330 -10.14 34.55 -73.89
CA SER A 330 -11.57 34.84 -73.77
C SER A 330 -12.32 33.52 -73.48
N ILE A 331 -13.54 33.63 -72.93
CA ILE A 331 -14.42 32.51 -72.60
C ILE A 331 -15.21 32.05 -73.83
N LYS A 332 -15.37 30.72 -74.03
CA LYS A 332 -16.66 30.08 -74.38
C LYS A 332 -16.67 28.56 -74.09
N PRO A 333 -17.85 27.97 -73.79
CA PRO A 333 -17.96 26.71 -73.05
C PRO A 333 -18.25 25.49 -73.95
N HIS A 334 -17.79 24.31 -73.52
CA HIS A 334 -18.32 23.04 -74.01
C HIS A 334 -18.62 22.06 -72.87
N ALA A 335 -19.80 21.44 -72.96
CA ALA A 335 -20.40 20.59 -71.94
C ALA A 335 -20.14 19.10 -72.22
N GLY A 336 -19.91 18.35 -71.13
CA GLY A 336 -20.48 17.01 -70.90
C GLY A 336 -19.79 15.78 -71.50
N ASN A 337 -18.97 15.07 -70.71
CA ASN A 337 -19.11 13.62 -70.42
C ASN A 337 -18.13 13.00 -69.38
N GLY A 338 -17.51 13.77 -68.48
CA GLY A 338 -16.45 13.25 -67.57
C GLY A 338 -16.88 12.73 -66.19
N LYS A 339 -18.13 12.92 -65.75
CA LYS A 339 -18.49 12.77 -64.32
C LYS A 339 -18.72 11.32 -63.86
N ARG A 340 -19.15 10.40 -64.73
CA ARG A 340 -19.46 9.00 -64.32
C ARG A 340 -18.20 8.15 -64.07
N HIS A 341 -17.17 8.27 -64.90
CA HIS A 341 -15.92 7.51 -64.72
C HIS A 341 -15.09 7.98 -63.52
N LEU A 342 -15.17 9.26 -63.15
CA LEU A 342 -14.49 9.80 -61.98
C LEU A 342 -15.10 9.25 -60.67
N VAL A 343 -16.42 9.19 -60.58
CA VAL A 343 -17.12 8.66 -59.39
C VAL A 343 -16.82 7.17 -59.18
N ILE A 344 -16.80 6.37 -60.25
CA ILE A 344 -16.48 4.93 -60.14
C ILE A 344 -15.05 4.71 -59.63
N ARG A 345 -14.07 5.48 -60.13
CA ARG A 345 -12.66 5.38 -59.66
C ARG A 345 -12.51 5.79 -58.19
N ILE A 346 -13.25 6.81 -57.74
CA ILE A 346 -13.25 7.23 -56.34
C ILE A 346 -13.86 6.15 -55.45
N VAL A 347 -14.98 5.54 -55.84
CA VAL A 347 -15.62 4.47 -55.04
C VAL A 347 -14.73 3.23 -54.92
N ILE A 348 -14.06 2.82 -56.00
CA ILE A 348 -13.11 1.69 -55.96
C ILE A 348 -11.89 2.02 -55.08
N GLY A 349 -11.34 3.24 -55.19
CA GLY A 349 -10.21 3.68 -54.37
C GLY A 349 -10.55 3.75 -52.88
N VAL A 350 -11.73 4.28 -52.53
CA VAL A 350 -12.21 4.34 -51.14
C VAL A 350 -12.49 2.92 -50.60
N GLY A 351 -13.08 2.04 -51.41
CA GLY A 351 -13.30 0.64 -51.04
C GLY A 351 -12.00 -0.08 -50.72
N ALA A 352 -10.99 0.03 -51.59
CA ALA A 352 -9.68 -0.59 -51.39
C ALA A 352 -8.96 -0.05 -50.13
N ALA A 353 -9.04 1.26 -49.88
CA ALA A 353 -8.47 1.88 -48.69
C ALA A 353 -9.12 1.36 -47.40
N ILE A 354 -10.45 1.24 -47.37
CA ILE A 354 -11.19 0.69 -46.22
C ILE A 354 -10.80 -0.77 -45.97
N THR A 355 -10.68 -1.59 -47.01
CA THR A 355 -10.27 -3.00 -46.88
C THR A 355 -8.84 -3.13 -46.34
N ILE A 356 -7.90 -2.31 -46.82
CA ILE A 356 -6.52 -2.29 -46.30
C ILE A 356 -6.49 -1.88 -44.83
N CYS A 357 -7.25 -0.83 -44.46
CA CYS A 357 -7.37 -0.40 -43.07
C CYS A 357 -7.94 -1.50 -42.16
N LEU A 358 -8.95 -2.25 -42.63
CA LEU A 358 -9.52 -3.39 -41.91
C LEU A 358 -8.50 -4.52 -41.72
N ILE A 359 -7.72 -4.85 -42.75
CA ILE A 359 -6.68 -5.89 -42.66
C ILE A 359 -5.57 -5.48 -41.70
N CYS A 360 -5.12 -4.23 -41.75
CA CYS A 360 -4.13 -3.68 -40.82
C CYS A 360 -4.66 -3.66 -39.37
N TYR A 361 -5.93 -3.31 -39.18
CA TYR A 361 -6.58 -3.35 -37.88
C TYR A 361 -6.65 -4.77 -37.32
N LEU A 362 -7.12 -5.74 -38.10
CA LEU A 362 -7.21 -7.15 -37.69
C LEU A 362 -5.82 -7.74 -37.39
N SER A 363 -4.82 -7.43 -38.23
CA SER A 363 -3.43 -7.86 -38.02
C SER A 363 -2.84 -7.26 -36.74
N CYS A 364 -3.14 -5.99 -36.44
CA CYS A 364 -2.74 -5.33 -35.20
C CYS A 364 -3.41 -5.97 -33.97
N VAL A 365 -4.70 -6.31 -34.05
CA VAL A 365 -5.42 -7.01 -32.98
C VAL A 365 -4.85 -8.40 -32.75
N CYS A 366 -4.58 -9.17 -33.81
CA CYS A 366 -3.95 -10.50 -33.72
C CYS A 366 -2.54 -10.40 -33.12
N TRP A 367 -1.72 -9.44 -33.56
CA TRP A 367 -0.39 -9.21 -33.01
C TRP A 367 -0.42 -8.80 -31.53
N ARG A 368 -1.38 -7.95 -31.12
CA ARG A 368 -1.58 -7.56 -29.72
C ARG A 368 -1.95 -8.76 -28.85
N LYS A 369 -2.85 -9.64 -29.32
CA LYS A 369 -3.21 -10.88 -28.62
C LYS A 369 -2.02 -11.83 -28.50
N TYR A 370 -1.28 -12.04 -29.59
CA TYR A 370 -0.07 -12.86 -29.60
C TYR A 370 1.00 -12.32 -28.64
N LYS A 371 1.28 -11.01 -28.68
CA LYS A 371 2.28 -10.38 -27.80
C LYS A 371 1.88 -10.47 -26.32
N ALA A 372 0.61 -10.24 -25.99
CA ALA A 372 0.11 -10.37 -24.62
C ALA A 372 0.25 -11.81 -24.07
N GLU A 373 0.00 -12.82 -24.90
CA GLU A 373 0.16 -14.22 -24.53
C GLU A 373 1.64 -14.58 -24.30
N VAL A 374 2.54 -14.10 -25.17
CA VAL A 374 4.00 -14.28 -25.03
C VAL A 374 4.54 -13.58 -23.78
N ASP A 375 4.12 -12.34 -23.50
CA ASP A 375 4.54 -11.59 -22.32
C ASP A 375 4.06 -12.25 -21.02
N THR A 376 2.85 -12.82 -21.00
CA THR A 376 2.32 -13.58 -19.87
C THR A 376 3.16 -14.84 -19.61
N ARG A 377 3.48 -15.60 -20.65
CA ARG A 377 4.37 -16.78 -20.56
C ARG A 377 5.77 -16.40 -20.07
N ASN A 378 6.31 -15.27 -20.52
CA ASN A 378 7.62 -14.78 -20.09
C ASN A 378 7.62 -14.34 -18.61
N ARG A 379 6.56 -13.67 -18.13
CA ARG A 379 6.40 -13.32 -16.70
C ARG A 379 6.27 -14.55 -15.82
N GLN A 380 5.49 -15.55 -16.25
CA GLN A 380 5.39 -16.83 -15.54
C GLN A 380 6.75 -17.52 -15.45
N ARG A 381 7.50 -17.61 -16.56
CA ARG A 381 8.87 -18.16 -16.56
C ARG A 381 9.80 -17.42 -15.60
N LYS A 382 9.75 -16.09 -15.56
CA LYS A 382 10.56 -15.29 -14.63
C LYS A 382 10.21 -15.59 -13.17
N LEU A 383 8.91 -15.65 -12.82
CA LEU A 383 8.46 -15.97 -11.47
C LEU A 383 8.87 -17.38 -11.03
N ILE A 384 8.79 -18.36 -11.92
CA ILE A 384 9.21 -19.74 -11.66
C ILE A 384 10.72 -19.83 -11.48
N HIS A 385 11.48 -19.11 -12.31
CA HIS A 385 12.92 -18.99 -12.14
C HIS A 385 13.29 -18.38 -10.77
N ASP A 386 12.55 -17.36 -10.33
CA ASP A 386 12.78 -16.71 -9.02
C ASP A 386 12.42 -17.63 -7.83
N ILE A 387 11.46 -18.56 -8.00
CA ILE A 387 11.04 -19.52 -6.96
C ILE A 387 11.99 -20.72 -6.85
N GLY A 388 12.41 -21.32 -7.98
CA GLY A 388 13.12 -22.62 -7.99
C GLY A 388 14.38 -22.70 -8.86
N GLY A 389 14.85 -21.59 -9.44
CA GLY A 389 16.02 -21.54 -10.32
C GLY A 389 15.86 -22.30 -11.65
N ALA A 390 16.97 -22.49 -12.37
CA ALA A 390 16.98 -23.16 -13.68
C ALA A 390 16.46 -24.61 -13.63
N ALA A 391 16.59 -25.30 -12.48
CA ALA A 391 16.12 -26.66 -12.30
C ALA A 391 14.59 -26.79 -12.38
N MET A 392 13.84 -25.86 -11.77
CA MET A 392 12.37 -25.84 -11.84
C MET A 392 11.86 -25.50 -13.25
N LEU A 393 12.58 -24.63 -13.98
CA LEU A 393 12.27 -24.25 -15.36
C LEU A 393 12.49 -25.38 -16.36
N SER A 394 13.62 -26.09 -16.26
CA SER A 394 13.94 -27.28 -17.06
C SER A 394 12.93 -28.41 -16.81
N ARG A 395 12.47 -28.54 -15.57
CA ARG A 395 11.48 -29.54 -15.16
C ARG A 395 10.08 -29.24 -15.68
N MET A 396 9.68 -27.98 -15.76
CA MET A 396 8.44 -27.59 -16.43
C MET A 396 8.44 -27.89 -17.92
N ASN A 397 9.57 -27.67 -18.60
CA ASN A 397 9.72 -28.06 -20.00
C ASN A 397 9.67 -29.59 -20.19
N TYR A 398 10.10 -30.37 -19.18
CA TYR A 398 9.98 -31.83 -19.14
C TYR A 398 8.55 -32.31 -18.84
N ILE A 399 7.85 -31.71 -17.87
CA ILE A 399 6.45 -32.04 -17.51
C ILE A 399 5.48 -31.64 -18.64
N ALA A 400 5.68 -30.48 -19.27
CA ALA A 400 4.93 -30.08 -20.47
C ALA A 400 5.09 -31.06 -21.64
N LYS A 401 6.23 -31.77 -21.73
CA LYS A 401 6.46 -32.86 -22.68
C LYS A 401 5.89 -34.21 -22.22
N LYS A 402 5.65 -34.43 -20.91
CA LYS A 402 5.22 -35.70 -20.31
C LYS A 402 3.70 -35.79 -20.05
N PHE A 403 2.87 -34.96 -20.68
CA PHE A 403 1.39 -35.03 -20.59
C PHE A 403 0.77 -36.28 -21.28
N LYS A 404 1.45 -37.44 -21.28
CA LYS A 404 0.89 -38.68 -21.87
C LYS A 404 1.16 -39.99 -21.14
N ARG A 405 1.92 -40.07 -20.04
CA ARG A 405 2.03 -41.33 -19.25
C ARG A 405 2.26 -41.09 -17.76
N GLU A 406 1.64 -41.98 -17.00
CA GLU A 406 1.35 -42.02 -15.57
C GLU A 406 2.49 -41.70 -14.58
N ALA A 407 2.04 -41.48 -13.34
CA ALA A 407 2.75 -41.01 -12.16
C ALA A 407 3.95 -41.87 -11.76
N ASN A 408 4.97 -41.21 -11.19
CA ASN A 408 5.84 -41.78 -10.18
C ASN A 408 5.95 -40.75 -9.06
N ALA A 409 5.60 -41.17 -7.85
CA ALA A 409 5.68 -40.40 -6.63
C ALA A 409 7.13 -40.24 -6.18
N GLY A 410 7.55 -38.98 -6.03
CA GLY A 410 8.72 -38.55 -5.28
C GLY A 410 8.36 -37.22 -4.60
N ASP A 411 9.04 -36.87 -3.50
CA ASP A 411 8.83 -35.67 -2.68
C ASP A 411 9.08 -34.35 -3.43
N GLU A 412 8.25 -34.06 -4.43
CA GLU A 412 8.43 -32.95 -5.35
C GLU A 412 7.15 -32.16 -5.52
N ILE A 413 7.30 -30.84 -5.47
CA ILE A 413 6.20 -29.87 -5.53
C ILE A 413 5.53 -29.95 -6.90
N GLU A 414 4.22 -30.21 -6.89
CA GLU A 414 3.40 -30.30 -8.09
C GLU A 414 2.96 -28.93 -8.61
N ILE A 415 2.85 -28.77 -9.93
CA ILE A 415 2.30 -27.56 -10.55
C ILE A 415 0.89 -27.86 -11.03
N PHE A 416 -0.10 -27.29 -10.34
CA PHE A 416 -1.50 -27.49 -10.64
C PHE A 416 -2.02 -26.52 -11.69
N SER A 417 -2.99 -26.97 -12.49
CA SER A 417 -3.74 -26.10 -13.40
C SER A 417 -4.81 -25.31 -12.65
N PHE A 418 -5.18 -24.14 -13.17
CA PHE A 418 -6.27 -23.36 -12.57
C PHE A 418 -7.60 -24.14 -12.63
N GLU A 419 -7.84 -24.85 -13.72
CA GLU A 419 -9.03 -25.68 -13.93
C GLU A 419 -9.10 -26.83 -12.91
N SER A 420 -7.97 -27.46 -12.58
CA SER A 420 -7.89 -28.47 -11.52
C SER A 420 -8.25 -27.89 -10.15
N MET A 421 -7.80 -26.67 -9.82
CA MET A 421 -8.11 -26.01 -8.56
C MET A 421 -9.58 -25.59 -8.46
N VAL A 422 -10.15 -25.09 -9.57
CA VAL A 422 -11.59 -24.78 -9.68
C VAL A 422 -12.41 -26.06 -9.47
N ALA A 423 -12.05 -27.15 -10.12
CA ALA A 423 -12.75 -28.43 -9.95
C ALA A 423 -12.64 -28.95 -8.51
N ALA A 424 -11.43 -28.94 -7.94
CA ALA A 424 -11.18 -29.46 -6.59
C ALA A 424 -11.95 -28.70 -5.50
N THR A 425 -12.19 -27.40 -5.68
CA THR A 425 -12.84 -26.53 -4.70
C THR A 425 -14.33 -26.31 -4.96
N ASN A 426 -14.91 -26.99 -5.96
CA ASN A 426 -16.26 -26.70 -6.46
C ASN A 426 -16.45 -25.21 -6.77
N ASN A 427 -15.58 -24.68 -7.65
CA ASN A 427 -15.53 -23.28 -8.05
C ASN A 427 -15.33 -22.31 -6.88
N PHE A 428 -14.40 -22.63 -5.97
CA PHE A 428 -14.11 -21.84 -4.76
C PHE A 428 -15.36 -21.53 -3.94
N SER A 429 -16.24 -22.53 -3.80
CA SER A 429 -17.49 -22.40 -3.05
C SER A 429 -17.23 -21.92 -1.63
N SER A 430 -18.08 -21.03 -1.12
CA SER A 430 -18.03 -20.57 0.27
C SER A 430 -18.17 -21.72 1.27
N SER A 431 -18.89 -22.79 0.90
CA SER A 431 -19.01 -24.01 1.72
C SER A 431 -17.69 -24.75 1.94
N ASN A 432 -16.72 -24.56 1.04
CA ASN A 432 -15.39 -25.15 1.13
C ASN A 432 -14.37 -24.19 1.76
N LYS A 433 -14.78 -22.99 2.19
CA LYS A 433 -13.87 -22.01 2.77
C LYS A 433 -13.51 -22.41 4.20
N LEU A 434 -12.23 -22.63 4.46
CA LEU A 434 -11.69 -22.99 5.76
C LEU A 434 -11.44 -21.76 6.64
N GLY A 435 -11.09 -20.63 6.01
CA GLY A 435 -10.80 -19.38 6.71
C GLY A 435 -10.33 -18.30 5.75
N GLU A 436 -10.14 -17.10 6.26
CA GLU A 436 -9.56 -15.97 5.52
C GLU A 436 -8.74 -15.12 6.47
N GLY A 437 -7.47 -14.90 6.12
CA GLY A 437 -6.57 -13.99 6.81
C GLY A 437 -6.07 -12.88 5.88
N GLY A 438 -5.07 -12.10 6.32
CA GLY A 438 -4.51 -10.99 5.52
C GLY A 438 -3.91 -11.39 4.16
N PHE A 439 -3.71 -12.68 3.93
CA PHE A 439 -3.11 -13.27 2.72
C PHE A 439 -4.15 -13.78 1.72
N GLY A 440 -5.43 -13.78 2.10
CA GLY A 440 -6.55 -14.26 1.29
C GLY A 440 -7.23 -15.52 1.82
N PRO A 441 -8.27 -15.98 1.11
CA PRO A 441 -9.08 -17.11 1.53
C PRO A 441 -8.36 -18.45 1.35
N VAL A 442 -8.58 -19.36 2.30
CA VAL A 442 -8.14 -20.75 2.24
C VAL A 442 -9.36 -21.65 2.01
N TYR A 443 -9.26 -22.57 1.06
CA TYR A 443 -10.33 -23.50 0.71
C TYR A 443 -9.88 -24.95 0.92
N MET A 444 -10.78 -25.79 1.41
CA MET A 444 -10.68 -27.23 1.27
C MET A 444 -10.95 -27.61 -0.18
N GLY A 445 -10.14 -28.50 -0.72
CA GLY A 445 -10.37 -29.09 -2.03
C GLY A 445 -10.14 -30.58 -2.01
N ARG A 446 -10.73 -31.27 -3.00
CA ARG A 446 -10.48 -32.70 -3.24
C ARG A 446 -9.96 -32.90 -4.65
N LEU A 447 -8.75 -33.44 -4.75
CA LEU A 447 -8.12 -33.77 -6.03
C LEU A 447 -8.80 -35.00 -6.68
N THR A 448 -8.53 -35.24 -7.97
CA THR A 448 -9.11 -36.37 -8.71
C THR A 448 -8.71 -37.73 -8.16
N ASN A 449 -7.55 -37.81 -7.49
CA ASN A 449 -7.07 -38.98 -6.76
C ASN A 449 -7.69 -39.11 -5.35
N GLN A 450 -8.75 -38.36 -5.05
CA GLN A 450 -9.45 -38.28 -3.75
C GLN A 450 -8.65 -37.65 -2.60
N GLN A 451 -7.41 -37.20 -2.84
CA GLN A 451 -6.60 -36.54 -1.83
C GLN A 451 -7.21 -35.19 -1.43
N GLU A 452 -7.37 -34.99 -0.12
CA GLU A 452 -7.81 -33.72 0.45
C GLU A 452 -6.64 -32.75 0.54
N ILE A 453 -6.89 -31.51 0.14
CA ILE A 453 -5.89 -30.44 0.08
C ILE A 453 -6.44 -29.14 0.64
N ALA A 454 -5.56 -28.28 1.14
CA ALA A 454 -5.88 -26.90 1.49
C ALA A 454 -5.26 -25.95 0.46
N ILE A 455 -6.09 -25.11 -0.15
CA ILE A 455 -5.70 -24.17 -1.20
C ILE A 455 -5.74 -22.75 -0.63
N LYS A 456 -4.56 -22.21 -0.32
CA LYS A 456 -4.40 -20.80 0.07
C LYS A 456 -4.32 -19.96 -1.20
N ARG A 457 -5.42 -19.27 -1.52
CA ARG A 457 -5.51 -18.40 -2.70
C ARG A 457 -5.09 -17.00 -2.30
N LEU A 458 -4.09 -16.46 -2.98
CA LEU A 458 -3.63 -15.11 -2.75
C LEU A 458 -4.77 -14.11 -3.00
N SER A 459 -5.06 -13.25 -2.03
CA SER A 459 -6.01 -12.15 -2.24
C SER A 459 -5.47 -11.18 -3.29
N THR A 460 -6.33 -10.74 -4.21
CA THR A 460 -6.00 -9.73 -5.22
C THR A 460 -5.96 -8.30 -4.66
N SER A 461 -6.29 -8.10 -3.38
CA SER A 461 -6.47 -6.78 -2.75
C SER A 461 -5.24 -6.20 -2.03
N SER A 462 -4.12 -6.92 -1.86
CA SER A 462 -2.95 -6.43 -1.09
C SER A 462 -1.59 -6.64 -1.79
N GLY A 463 -0.76 -5.59 -1.85
CA GLY A 463 0.62 -5.67 -2.41
C GLY A 463 1.60 -6.45 -1.51
N GLN A 464 1.27 -6.55 -0.23
CA GLN A 464 1.96 -7.36 0.76
C GLN A 464 1.85 -8.86 0.46
N GLY A 465 0.68 -9.32 0.02
CA GLY A 465 0.41 -10.74 -0.22
C GLY A 465 1.27 -11.37 -1.33
N LEU A 466 1.67 -10.65 -2.38
CA LEU A 466 2.54 -11.23 -3.41
C LEU A 466 3.97 -11.46 -2.90
N THR A 467 4.48 -10.56 -2.06
CA THR A 467 5.81 -10.70 -1.45
C THR A 467 5.82 -11.89 -0.49
N GLU A 468 4.75 -12.02 0.29
CA GLU A 468 4.57 -13.10 1.24
C GLU A 468 4.34 -14.44 0.56
N PHE A 469 3.52 -14.49 -0.51
CA PHE A 469 3.36 -15.67 -1.35
C PHE A 469 4.72 -16.15 -1.90
N LYS A 470 5.53 -15.24 -2.46
CA LYS A 470 6.87 -15.59 -2.97
C LYS A 470 7.78 -16.09 -1.85
N ASN A 471 7.72 -15.46 -0.69
CA ASN A 471 8.54 -15.81 0.46
C ASN A 471 8.16 -17.19 1.01
N GLU A 472 6.86 -17.41 1.22
CA GLU A 472 6.27 -18.68 1.66
C GLU A 472 6.62 -19.78 0.66
N ALA A 473 6.32 -19.60 -0.63
CA ALA A 473 6.66 -20.55 -1.70
C ALA A 473 8.15 -20.91 -1.72
N LYS A 474 9.05 -19.92 -1.57
CA LYS A 474 10.50 -20.12 -1.60
C LYS A 474 11.03 -20.86 -0.37
N LEU A 475 10.44 -20.60 0.80
CA LEU A 475 10.86 -21.18 2.07
C LEU A 475 10.28 -22.58 2.26
N ILE A 476 8.95 -22.72 2.25
CA ILE A 476 8.30 -23.99 2.56
C ILE A 476 8.68 -25.09 1.56
N ALA A 477 8.98 -24.71 0.31
CA ALA A 477 9.50 -25.64 -0.70
C ALA A 477 10.82 -26.33 -0.31
N LYS A 478 11.58 -25.75 0.61
CA LYS A 478 12.91 -26.23 1.04
C LYS A 478 12.92 -26.77 2.46
N LEU A 479 11.80 -26.67 3.17
CA LEU A 479 11.67 -27.08 4.56
C LEU A 479 10.87 -28.38 4.60
N GLN A 480 11.41 -29.38 5.28
CA GLN A 480 10.80 -30.70 5.42
C GLN A 480 10.98 -31.17 6.85
N HIS A 481 9.88 -31.31 7.57
CA HIS A 481 9.85 -31.75 8.95
C HIS A 481 8.43 -32.20 9.32
N THR A 482 8.29 -33.15 10.24
CA THR A 482 6.99 -33.69 10.67
C THR A 482 6.08 -32.65 11.32
N ASN A 483 6.67 -31.64 11.98
CA ASN A 483 5.96 -30.54 12.63
C ASN A 483 5.89 -29.25 11.79
N LEU A 484 6.05 -29.34 10.47
CA LEU A 484 5.82 -28.23 9.54
C LEU A 484 4.79 -28.66 8.49
N VAL A 485 3.90 -27.75 8.10
CA VAL A 485 2.88 -28.06 7.08
C VAL A 485 3.54 -28.30 5.72
N LYS A 486 3.24 -29.45 5.10
CA LYS A 486 3.78 -29.83 3.79
C LYS A 486 3.11 -29.06 2.67
N LEU A 487 3.91 -28.35 1.88
CA LEU A 487 3.49 -27.82 0.59
C LEU A 487 3.47 -28.96 -0.44
N ILE A 488 2.29 -29.27 -0.98
CA ILE A 488 2.09 -30.26 -2.05
C ILE A 488 2.40 -29.65 -3.41
N GLY A 489 1.98 -28.40 -3.64
CA GLY A 489 2.10 -27.80 -4.95
C GLY A 489 1.73 -26.32 -5.03
N LEU A 490 1.71 -25.82 -6.26
CA LEU A 490 1.45 -24.42 -6.56
C LEU A 490 0.71 -24.25 -7.88
N CYS A 491 -0.20 -23.27 -7.93
CA CYS A 491 -0.85 -22.82 -9.15
C CYS A 491 -0.44 -21.37 -9.43
N ILE A 492 0.18 -21.15 -10.59
CA ILE A 492 0.67 -19.85 -11.07
C ILE A 492 0.09 -19.55 -12.46
N GLN A 493 -0.97 -20.25 -12.85
CA GLN A 493 -1.61 -20.05 -14.15
C GLN A 493 -2.44 -18.76 -14.15
N ARG A 494 -2.42 -18.04 -15.27
CA ARG A 494 -3.11 -16.74 -15.42
C ARG A 494 -2.60 -15.73 -14.37
N GLU A 495 -3.50 -14.92 -13.81
CA GLU A 495 -3.23 -13.97 -12.72
C GLU A 495 -3.40 -14.61 -11.33
N GLU A 496 -3.73 -15.90 -11.27
CA GLU A 496 -3.98 -16.62 -10.03
C GLU A 496 -2.69 -17.12 -9.40
N ARG A 497 -2.59 -16.97 -8.07
CA ARG A 497 -1.45 -17.43 -7.27
C ARG A 497 -2.01 -18.22 -6.09
N MET A 498 -1.75 -19.52 -6.07
CA MET A 498 -2.25 -20.40 -5.02
C MET A 498 -1.15 -21.32 -4.53
N LEU A 499 -1.11 -21.52 -3.21
CA LEU A 499 -0.30 -22.54 -2.56
C LEU A 499 -1.23 -23.69 -2.16
N VAL A 500 -0.81 -24.92 -2.48
CA VAL A 500 -1.56 -26.14 -2.21
C VAL A 500 -0.83 -26.92 -1.13
N TYR A 501 -1.48 -27.05 0.01
CA TYR A 501 -0.98 -27.73 1.20
C TYR A 501 -1.71 -29.04 1.43
N GLU A 502 -1.11 -29.90 2.25
CA GLU A 502 -1.86 -30.96 2.91
C GLU A 502 -3.04 -30.38 3.72
N TYR A 503 -4.16 -31.08 3.71
CA TYR A 503 -5.32 -30.69 4.50
C TYR A 503 -5.13 -31.07 5.97
N MET A 504 -5.43 -30.14 6.87
CA MET A 504 -5.29 -30.29 8.31
C MET A 504 -6.70 -30.38 8.92
N SER A 505 -7.18 -31.61 9.14
CA SER A 505 -8.60 -31.89 9.43
C SER A 505 -9.10 -31.30 10.74
N ASN A 506 -8.23 -31.09 11.72
CA ASN A 506 -8.59 -30.50 13.01
C ASN A 506 -8.41 -28.97 13.05
N GLY A 507 -8.03 -28.33 11.94
CA GLY A 507 -7.91 -26.88 11.85
C GLY A 507 -6.77 -26.32 12.71
N SER A 508 -6.88 -25.07 13.14
CA SER A 508 -5.86 -24.37 13.94
C SER A 508 -6.04 -24.55 15.45
N LEU A 509 -4.94 -24.48 16.19
CA LEU A 509 -4.90 -24.70 17.64
C LEU A 509 -5.73 -23.69 18.42
N ASP A 510 -5.87 -22.45 17.95
CA ASP A 510 -6.69 -21.43 18.58
C ASP A 510 -8.18 -21.82 18.66
N LEU A 511 -8.69 -22.60 17.70
CA LEU A 511 -10.03 -23.18 17.73
C LEU A 511 -10.20 -24.18 18.88
N HIS A 512 -9.13 -24.80 19.35
CA HIS A 512 -9.17 -25.79 20.44
C HIS A 512 -8.75 -25.20 21.79
N LEU A 513 -8.19 -23.99 21.81
CA LEU A 513 -7.85 -23.31 23.06
C LEU A 513 -8.94 -22.32 23.50
N PHE A 514 -9.54 -21.59 22.56
CA PHE A 514 -10.37 -20.42 22.90
C PHE A 514 -11.85 -20.59 22.58
N ASP A 515 -12.24 -21.62 21.83
CA ASP A 515 -13.63 -21.99 21.62
C ASP A 515 -14.10 -22.87 22.79
N SER A 516 -15.09 -22.40 23.54
CA SER A 516 -15.64 -23.11 24.69
C SER A 516 -16.22 -24.49 24.35
N GLU A 517 -16.71 -24.70 23.12
CA GLU A 517 -17.27 -25.98 22.70
C GLU A 517 -16.20 -27.03 22.39
N ARG A 518 -15.02 -26.57 21.94
CA ARG A 518 -13.91 -27.45 21.49
C ARG A 518 -12.79 -27.59 22.51
N ARG A 519 -12.72 -26.70 23.51
CA ARG A 519 -11.67 -26.67 24.54
C ARG A 519 -11.44 -28.01 25.26
N ASN A 520 -12.51 -28.79 25.45
CA ASN A 520 -12.45 -30.07 26.16
C ASN A 520 -11.82 -31.21 25.35
N VAL A 521 -11.50 -31.00 24.07
CA VAL A 521 -10.86 -32.02 23.22
C VAL A 521 -9.36 -32.20 23.56
N LEU A 522 -8.73 -31.14 24.06
CA LEU A 522 -7.31 -31.09 24.42
C LEU A 522 -7.09 -31.39 25.90
N ASP A 523 -6.92 -32.69 26.21
CA ASP A 523 -6.38 -33.15 27.49
C ASP A 523 -4.89 -32.76 27.67
N TRP A 524 -4.35 -33.02 28.85
CA TRP A 524 -2.98 -32.65 29.19
C TRP A 524 -1.94 -33.29 28.26
N GLU A 525 -2.07 -34.58 27.98
CA GLU A 525 -1.13 -35.33 27.13
C GLU A 525 -1.07 -34.75 25.72
N LYS A 526 -2.23 -34.45 25.11
CA LYS A 526 -2.29 -33.79 23.81
C LYS A 526 -1.65 -32.41 23.84
N ARG A 527 -1.89 -31.61 24.89
CA ARG A 527 -1.26 -30.29 25.01
C ARG A 527 0.26 -30.40 25.12
N LEU A 528 0.77 -31.36 25.89
CA LEU A 528 2.20 -31.60 26.01
C LEU A 528 2.82 -32.03 24.67
N ASN A 529 2.20 -32.98 23.97
CA ASN A 529 2.61 -33.38 22.61
C ASN A 529 2.60 -32.21 21.62
N ILE A 530 1.61 -31.31 21.73
CA ILE A 530 1.55 -30.09 20.93
C ILE A 530 2.72 -29.15 21.25
N ILE A 531 3.00 -28.90 22.54
CA ILE A 531 4.11 -28.07 23.00
C ILE A 531 5.45 -28.62 22.48
N GLU A 532 5.69 -29.91 22.64
CA GLU A 532 6.90 -30.58 22.18
C GLU A 532 7.04 -30.50 20.66
N GLY A 533 5.97 -30.79 19.91
CA GLY A 533 6.00 -30.74 18.45
C GLY A 533 6.28 -29.34 17.91
N ILE A 534 5.71 -28.29 18.53
CA ILE A 534 6.04 -26.89 18.17
C ILE A 534 7.51 -26.60 18.45
N ALA A 535 8.02 -27.02 19.62
CA ALA A 535 9.42 -26.79 20.00
C ALA A 535 10.39 -27.50 19.03
N GLN A 536 10.09 -28.74 18.62
CA GLN A 536 10.86 -29.48 17.62
C GLN A 536 10.83 -28.79 16.25
N GLY A 537 9.65 -28.31 15.82
CA GLY A 537 9.52 -27.56 14.56
C GLY A 537 10.37 -26.30 14.52
N LEU A 538 10.37 -25.50 15.59
CA LEU A 538 11.21 -24.32 15.71
C LEU A 538 12.71 -24.65 15.81
N LEU A 539 13.07 -25.69 16.57
CA LEU A 539 14.45 -26.17 16.66
C LEU A 539 14.98 -26.56 15.27
N TYR A 540 14.18 -27.24 14.46
CA TYR A 540 14.51 -27.54 13.08
C TYR A 540 14.78 -26.25 12.29
N LEU A 541 13.86 -25.28 12.30
CA LEU A 541 14.01 -24.01 11.55
C LEU A 541 15.26 -23.19 11.96
N HIS A 542 15.61 -23.20 13.24
CA HIS A 542 16.70 -22.39 13.77
C HIS A 542 18.08 -23.04 13.61
N LYS A 543 18.15 -24.38 13.59
CA LYS A 543 19.41 -25.12 13.72
C LYS A 543 19.65 -26.19 12.66
N TYR A 544 18.64 -27.01 12.35
CA TYR A 544 18.83 -28.22 11.54
C TYR A 544 18.40 -28.08 10.09
N SER A 545 17.61 -27.06 9.74
CA SER A 545 17.35 -26.72 8.35
C SER A 545 18.60 -26.15 7.69
N ARG A 546 18.77 -26.44 6.40
CA ARG A 546 19.89 -25.92 5.58
C ARG A 546 19.96 -24.39 5.56
N LEU A 547 18.82 -23.73 5.76
CA LEU A 547 18.67 -22.29 5.90
C LEU A 547 18.29 -22.02 7.34
N LYS A 548 18.93 -21.06 8.01
CA LYS A 548 18.46 -20.59 9.33
C LYS A 548 17.24 -19.70 9.11
N VAL A 549 16.07 -20.15 9.52
CA VAL A 549 14.79 -19.49 9.26
C VAL A 549 14.19 -18.97 10.55
N ILE A 550 13.83 -17.68 10.59
CA ILE A 550 13.07 -17.07 11.69
C ILE A 550 11.64 -16.87 11.22
N HIS A 551 10.67 -17.42 11.94
CA HIS A 551 9.26 -17.45 11.55
C HIS A 551 8.60 -16.07 11.66
N ARG A 552 8.80 -15.37 12.78
CA ARG A 552 8.32 -14.01 13.11
C ARG A 552 6.80 -13.82 13.26
N ASP A 553 5.98 -14.79 12.89
CA ASP A 553 4.53 -14.78 13.13
C ASP A 553 4.04 -16.08 13.81
N LEU A 554 4.74 -16.55 14.83
CA LEU A 554 4.32 -17.73 15.59
C LEU A 554 3.19 -17.37 16.56
N LYS A 555 2.04 -18.05 16.44
CA LYS A 555 0.83 -17.86 17.27
C LYS A 555 -0.06 -19.10 17.19
N ALA A 556 -1.05 -19.21 18.08
CA ALA A 556 -1.98 -20.35 18.10
C ALA A 556 -2.71 -20.56 16.76
N GLY A 557 -3.13 -19.49 16.09
CA GLY A 557 -3.78 -19.56 14.77
C GLY A 557 -2.90 -20.06 13.63
N ASN A 558 -1.57 -20.08 13.81
CA ASN A 558 -0.61 -20.58 12.81
C ASN A 558 -0.10 -22.00 13.13
N ILE A 559 -0.60 -22.63 14.20
CA ILE A 559 -0.35 -24.05 14.49
C ILE A 559 -1.57 -24.84 14.01
N LEU A 560 -1.39 -25.68 13.00
CA LEU A 560 -2.45 -26.55 12.47
C LEU A 560 -2.33 -27.95 13.08
N LEU A 561 -3.46 -28.64 13.20
CA LEU A 561 -3.56 -29.97 13.78
C LEU A 561 -4.03 -30.97 12.73
N ASP A 562 -3.26 -32.06 12.55
CA ASP A 562 -3.66 -33.16 11.66
C ASP A 562 -4.72 -34.04 12.32
N ASP A 563 -5.11 -35.12 11.64
CA ASP A 563 -6.10 -36.09 12.08
C ASP A 563 -5.74 -36.78 13.40
N GLU A 564 -4.44 -36.87 13.72
CA GLU A 564 -3.91 -37.40 14.98
C GLU A 564 -3.70 -36.32 16.06
N MET A 565 -4.16 -35.08 15.84
CA MET A 565 -3.94 -33.92 16.72
C MET A 565 -2.46 -33.53 16.89
N LYS A 566 -1.59 -33.90 15.94
CA LYS A 566 -0.18 -33.50 15.96
C LYS A 566 -0.01 -32.09 15.40
N PRO A 567 0.86 -31.26 16.00
CA PRO A 567 1.03 -29.88 15.58
C PRO A 567 1.92 -29.76 14.33
N LYS A 568 1.52 -28.87 13.43
CA LYS A 568 2.34 -28.41 12.30
C LYS A 568 2.35 -26.89 12.21
N ILE A 569 3.54 -26.30 12.19
CA ILE A 569 3.71 -24.85 12.02
C ILE A 569 3.42 -24.49 10.56
N SER A 570 2.62 -23.44 10.38
CA SER A 570 2.16 -22.93 9.09
C SER A 570 2.42 -21.44 8.94
N ASP A 571 2.18 -20.90 7.74
CA ASP A 571 2.25 -19.47 7.39
C ASP A 571 3.65 -18.83 7.43
N PHE A 572 4.50 -19.26 6.49
CA PHE A 572 5.86 -18.74 6.33
C PHE A 572 5.93 -17.41 5.54
N GLY A 573 4.80 -16.75 5.30
CA GLY A 573 4.74 -15.50 4.55
C GLY A 573 5.65 -14.41 5.13
N MET A 574 5.74 -14.34 6.45
CA MET A 574 6.56 -13.35 7.16
C MET A 574 7.98 -13.83 7.52
N ALA A 575 8.34 -15.08 7.23
CA ALA A 575 9.60 -15.65 7.68
C ALA A 575 10.83 -14.99 7.00
N ARG A 576 12.00 -15.13 7.61
CA ARG A 576 13.27 -14.57 7.13
C ARG A 576 14.38 -15.61 7.17
N ILE A 577 15.27 -15.56 6.18
CA ILE A 577 16.50 -16.36 6.15
C ILE A 577 17.60 -15.49 6.72
N LEU A 578 18.25 -15.93 7.79
CA LEU A 578 19.48 -15.31 8.29
C LEU A 578 20.70 -15.93 7.62
N GLY A 579 21.70 -15.09 7.31
CA GLY A 579 23.00 -15.57 6.84
C GLY A 579 23.65 -16.53 7.85
N LEU A 580 24.33 -17.59 7.37
CA LEU A 580 24.93 -18.63 8.22
C LEU A 580 25.95 -18.07 9.24
N THR A 581 26.54 -16.90 8.96
CA THR A 581 27.56 -16.23 9.78
C THR A 581 27.03 -15.12 10.69
N GLY A 582 25.79 -14.66 10.50
CA GLY A 582 25.17 -13.60 11.31
C GLY A 582 24.32 -14.18 12.44
N SER A 583 24.48 -13.65 13.66
CA SER A 583 23.60 -13.97 14.80
C SER A 583 22.29 -13.19 14.78
N GLU A 584 22.29 -12.00 14.19
CA GLU A 584 21.17 -11.04 14.19
C GLU A 584 21.18 -10.17 12.92
N GLU A 585 20.01 -9.75 12.46
CA GLU A 585 19.82 -8.77 11.38
C GLU A 585 18.91 -7.63 11.85
N LYS A 586 19.01 -6.44 11.24
CA LYS A 586 18.10 -5.31 11.51
C LYS A 586 17.18 -5.06 10.32
N THR A 587 15.91 -4.76 10.59
CA THR A 587 14.89 -4.44 9.58
C THR A 587 14.07 -3.23 9.99
N ASN A 588 13.80 -2.33 9.04
CA ASN A 588 12.85 -1.22 9.25
C ASN A 588 11.39 -1.66 9.04
N ARG A 589 11.17 -2.87 8.50
CA ARG A 589 9.85 -3.46 8.31
C ARG A 589 9.49 -4.38 9.48
N ILE A 590 8.68 -3.86 10.40
CA ILE A 590 8.09 -4.62 11.51
C ILE A 590 6.79 -5.26 11.05
N VAL A 591 6.74 -6.58 11.08
CA VAL A 591 5.56 -7.40 10.73
C VAL A 591 5.45 -8.56 11.70
N GLY A 592 4.22 -8.95 12.06
CA GLY A 592 3.92 -10.02 13.00
C GLY A 592 2.64 -9.71 13.77
N THR A 593 2.18 -10.65 14.59
CA THR A 593 0.95 -10.50 15.35
C THR A 593 1.20 -9.81 16.69
N HIS A 594 0.45 -8.74 16.97
CA HIS A 594 0.51 -8.02 18.24
C HIS A 594 0.25 -8.96 19.42
N GLY A 595 1.02 -8.81 20.50
CA GLY A 595 0.98 -9.71 21.66
C GLY A 595 1.92 -10.92 21.58
N TYR A 596 2.44 -11.27 20.40
CA TYR A 596 3.44 -12.35 20.24
C TYR A 596 4.83 -11.82 19.87
N MET A 597 4.91 -10.56 19.42
CA MET A 597 6.17 -9.94 19.03
C MET A 597 7.04 -9.58 20.24
N SER A 598 8.35 -9.86 20.15
CA SER A 598 9.31 -9.49 21.18
C SER A 598 9.61 -7.99 21.18
N PRO A 599 9.98 -7.39 22.34
CA PRO A 599 10.23 -5.95 22.44
C PRO A 599 11.35 -5.46 21.54
N GLU A 600 12.47 -6.17 21.47
CA GLU A 600 13.62 -5.76 20.67
C GLU A 600 13.33 -5.78 19.18
N TYR A 601 12.41 -6.64 18.75
CA TYR A 601 11.95 -6.66 17.36
C TYR A 601 11.00 -5.49 17.10
N MET A 602 10.03 -5.25 17.99
CA MET A 602 9.08 -4.15 17.84
C MET A 602 9.74 -2.77 17.88
N LEU A 603 10.69 -2.57 18.81
CA LEU A 603 11.31 -1.27 19.06
C LEU A 603 12.47 -0.97 18.11
N ASN A 604 13.31 -1.98 17.82
CA ASN A 604 14.58 -1.78 17.15
C ASN A 604 14.71 -2.58 15.85
N GLY A 605 13.68 -3.35 15.47
CA GLY A 605 13.71 -4.17 14.26
C GLY A 605 14.73 -5.30 14.28
N VAL A 606 15.14 -5.77 15.46
CA VAL A 606 16.13 -6.85 15.59
C VAL A 606 15.49 -8.20 15.27
N VAL A 607 16.04 -8.91 14.29
CA VAL A 607 15.62 -10.25 13.87
C VAL A 607 16.69 -11.25 14.30
N SER A 608 16.29 -12.16 15.18
CA SER A 608 17.12 -13.27 15.66
C SER A 608 16.25 -14.47 16.03
N PRO A 609 16.83 -15.66 16.28
CA PRO A 609 16.09 -16.80 16.83
C PRO A 609 15.33 -16.49 18.11
N LYS A 610 15.80 -15.51 18.91
CA LYS A 610 15.19 -15.15 20.20
C LYS A 610 13.82 -14.47 20.04
N VAL A 611 13.50 -13.96 18.84
CA VAL A 611 12.17 -13.42 18.52
C VAL A 611 11.14 -14.54 18.53
N ASP A 612 11.41 -15.66 17.85
CA ASP A 612 10.51 -16.82 17.84
C ASP A 612 10.44 -17.52 19.20
N VAL A 613 11.55 -17.53 19.98
CA VAL A 613 11.56 -18.06 21.35
C VAL A 613 10.57 -17.29 22.23
N PHE A 614 10.55 -15.96 22.10
CA PHE A 614 9.59 -15.13 22.83
C PHE A 614 8.15 -15.48 22.45
N SER A 615 7.85 -15.55 21.15
CA SER A 615 6.52 -15.93 20.66
C SER A 615 6.11 -17.34 21.12
N PHE A 616 7.06 -18.29 21.17
CA PHE A 616 6.84 -19.63 21.71
C PHE A 616 6.49 -19.58 23.20
N GLY A 617 7.17 -18.75 24.00
CA GLY A 617 6.86 -18.57 25.41
C GLY A 617 5.43 -18.05 25.63
N VAL A 618 4.99 -17.08 24.83
CA VAL A 618 3.60 -16.61 24.86
C VAL A 618 2.63 -17.74 24.52
N LEU A 619 2.87 -18.43 23.41
CA LEU A 619 2.04 -19.55 22.96
C LEU A 619 1.96 -20.68 24.00
N LEU A 620 3.07 -20.99 24.67
CA LEU A 620 3.12 -21.98 25.75
C LEU A 620 2.19 -21.58 26.90
N LEU A 621 2.24 -20.32 27.35
CA LEU A 621 1.33 -19.83 28.40
C LEU A 621 -0.14 -19.86 27.95
N GLU A 622 -0.42 -19.59 26.68
CA GLU A 622 -1.78 -19.71 26.13
C GLU A 622 -2.26 -21.16 26.11
N ILE A 623 -1.40 -22.13 25.75
CA ILE A 623 -1.75 -23.56 25.76
C ILE A 623 -2.07 -24.03 27.18
N LEU A 624 -1.30 -23.60 28.18
CA LEU A 624 -1.48 -24.01 29.57
C LEU A 624 -2.75 -23.43 30.20
N SER A 625 -3.07 -22.17 29.88
CA SER A 625 -4.19 -21.43 30.47
C SER A 625 -5.49 -21.52 29.66
N ALA A 626 -5.39 -21.86 28.38
CA ALA A 626 -6.47 -21.72 27.39
C ALA A 626 -7.07 -20.29 27.40
N LYS A 627 -6.19 -19.28 27.52
CA LYS A 627 -6.53 -17.85 27.58
C LYS A 627 -5.68 -17.05 26.57
N LYS A 628 -6.27 -16.05 25.89
CA LYS A 628 -5.61 -15.25 24.83
C LYS A 628 -4.76 -14.13 25.40
N ASN A 629 -3.48 -13.99 25.04
CA ASN A 629 -2.58 -13.02 25.68
C ASN A 629 -3.12 -11.57 25.80
N ASN A 630 -3.96 -11.12 24.86
CA ASN A 630 -4.54 -9.77 24.81
C ASN A 630 -5.85 -9.57 25.60
N SER A 631 -6.37 -10.55 26.34
CA SER A 631 -7.54 -10.35 27.20
C SER A 631 -7.18 -9.74 28.56
N SER A 632 -8.05 -8.89 29.11
CA SER A 632 -7.90 -8.40 30.50
C SER A 632 -8.17 -9.54 31.49
N TYR A 633 -7.18 -9.86 32.32
CA TYR A 633 -7.23 -11.01 33.23
C TYR A 633 -7.58 -10.67 34.67
N ASN A 634 -7.50 -9.40 35.03
CA ASN A 634 -7.75 -8.95 36.38
C ASN A 634 -8.66 -7.71 36.33
N PRO A 635 -9.87 -7.76 36.92
CA PRO A 635 -10.75 -6.60 37.02
C PRO A 635 -10.09 -5.41 37.73
N ASP A 636 -9.22 -5.69 38.69
CA ASP A 636 -8.48 -4.70 39.48
C ASP A 636 -7.23 -4.18 38.75
N PHE A 637 -6.74 -4.92 37.74
CA PHE A 637 -5.58 -4.54 36.92
C PHE A 637 -5.85 -4.73 35.41
N PRO A 638 -6.62 -3.82 34.78
CA PRO A 638 -7.08 -3.96 33.39
C PRO A 638 -5.97 -4.00 32.34
N LEU A 639 -4.75 -3.62 32.71
CA LEU A 639 -3.56 -3.55 31.85
C LEU A 639 -2.68 -4.81 31.93
N LEU A 640 -3.01 -5.79 32.80
CA LEU A 640 -2.21 -6.99 32.99
C LEU A 640 -2.53 -8.04 31.90
N ASN A 641 -1.62 -8.20 30.95
CA ASN A 641 -1.66 -9.27 29.94
C ASN A 641 -1.31 -10.65 30.54
N LEU A 642 -1.40 -11.72 29.73
CA LEU A 642 -1.22 -13.10 30.23
C LEU A 642 0.18 -13.32 30.80
N ILE A 643 1.20 -12.75 30.14
CA ILE A 643 2.60 -12.79 30.59
C ILE A 643 2.73 -12.18 31.98
N GLY A 644 2.14 -11.01 32.20
CA GLY A 644 2.17 -10.33 33.50
C GLY A 644 1.42 -11.09 34.58
N ASN A 645 0.28 -11.70 34.26
CA ASN A 645 -0.46 -12.54 35.20
C ASN A 645 0.32 -13.81 35.59
N ALA A 646 0.93 -14.49 34.61
CA ALA A 646 1.78 -15.65 34.86
C ALA A 646 2.98 -15.31 35.77
N TRP A 647 3.62 -14.16 35.52
CA TRP A 647 4.73 -13.66 36.34
C TRP A 647 4.32 -13.33 37.77
N LYS A 648 3.17 -12.66 37.95
CA LYS A 648 2.60 -12.38 39.27
C LYS A 648 2.36 -13.67 40.06
N LEU A 649 1.64 -14.62 39.47
CA LEU A 649 1.34 -15.91 40.11
C LEU A 649 2.61 -16.71 40.43
N TRP A 650 3.63 -16.65 39.57
CA TRP A 650 4.93 -17.27 39.83
C TRP A 650 5.59 -16.70 41.08
N ASN A 651 5.67 -15.37 41.20
CA ASN A 651 6.30 -14.72 42.36
C ASN A 651 5.51 -14.91 43.66
N GLU A 652 4.19 -15.08 43.57
CA GLU A 652 3.33 -15.40 44.72
C GLU A 652 3.38 -16.89 45.13
N GLY A 653 4.10 -17.74 44.40
CA GLY A 653 4.12 -19.19 44.65
C GLY A 653 2.83 -19.91 44.23
N LYS A 654 2.01 -19.27 43.39
CA LYS A 654 0.67 -19.71 42.96
C LYS A 654 0.61 -20.04 41.46
N ALA A 655 1.74 -20.39 40.85
CA ALA A 655 1.84 -20.60 39.40
C ALA A 655 0.79 -21.59 38.84
N LEU A 656 0.41 -22.62 39.61
CA LEU A 656 -0.60 -23.60 39.21
C LEU A 656 -1.99 -22.99 38.98
N GLU A 657 -2.31 -21.82 39.56
CA GLU A 657 -3.58 -21.12 39.33
C GLU A 657 -3.70 -20.56 37.89
N LEU A 658 -2.60 -20.52 37.13
CA LEU A 658 -2.60 -20.13 35.73
C LEU A 658 -3.31 -21.19 34.84
N MET A 659 -3.30 -22.45 35.29
CA MET A 659 -3.73 -23.60 34.50
C MET A 659 -5.23 -23.55 34.19
N ASP A 660 -5.57 -24.05 33.01
CA ASP A 660 -6.95 -24.33 32.63
C ASP A 660 -7.62 -25.29 33.62
N HIS A 661 -8.72 -24.84 34.24
CA HIS A 661 -9.51 -25.66 35.17
C HIS A 661 -10.01 -26.98 34.56
N GLY A 662 -10.18 -27.04 33.23
CA GLY A 662 -10.55 -28.26 32.50
C GLY A 662 -9.48 -29.36 32.49
N LEU A 663 -8.24 -29.07 32.92
CA LEU A 663 -7.12 -30.03 32.95
C LEU A 663 -6.89 -30.69 34.31
N ASN A 664 -7.55 -30.21 35.37
CA ASN A 664 -7.23 -30.53 36.77
C ASN A 664 -7.19 -32.03 37.11
N GLU A 665 -7.93 -32.89 36.39
CA GLU A 665 -8.02 -34.33 36.70
C GLU A 665 -6.98 -35.20 35.96
N THR A 666 -6.27 -34.65 34.96
CA THR A 666 -5.41 -35.45 34.05
C THR A 666 -3.92 -35.07 34.10
N CYS A 667 -3.57 -33.98 34.78
CA CYS A 667 -2.23 -33.41 34.73
C CYS A 667 -1.36 -33.79 35.94
N ASN A 668 -0.06 -33.96 35.71
CA ASN A 668 0.94 -33.98 36.77
C ASN A 668 1.35 -32.53 37.10
N PRO A 669 1.10 -32.01 38.32
CA PRO A 669 1.40 -30.61 38.65
C PRO A 669 2.87 -30.22 38.47
N LYS A 670 3.80 -31.18 38.56
CA LYS A 670 5.23 -30.92 38.34
C LYS A 670 5.54 -30.59 36.87
N GLU A 671 4.93 -31.32 35.94
CA GLU A 671 5.09 -31.07 34.51
C GLU A 671 4.49 -29.73 34.12
N VAL A 672 3.32 -29.39 34.69
CA VAL A 672 2.67 -28.09 34.49
C VAL A 672 3.56 -26.96 35.00
N LEU A 673 4.04 -27.05 36.25
CA LEU A 673 4.96 -26.06 36.82
C LEU A 673 6.21 -25.89 35.97
N ARG A 674 6.76 -27.00 35.46
CA ARG A 674 7.93 -26.97 34.59
C ARG A 674 7.64 -26.26 33.27
N CYS A 675 6.48 -26.51 32.65
CA CYS A 675 6.06 -25.80 31.44
C CYS A 675 5.85 -24.29 31.68
N ILE A 676 5.25 -23.91 32.81
CA ILE A 676 5.09 -22.48 33.19
C ILE A 676 6.47 -21.83 33.35
N HIS A 677 7.39 -22.50 34.03
CA HIS A 677 8.76 -22.04 34.23
C HIS A 677 9.47 -21.81 32.89
N ILE A 678 9.40 -22.78 31.97
CA ILE A 678 9.96 -22.67 30.62
C ILE A 678 9.30 -21.50 29.87
N GLY A 679 7.98 -21.36 29.94
CA GLY A 679 7.25 -20.24 29.34
C GLY A 679 7.76 -18.88 29.82
N LEU A 680 7.95 -18.73 31.13
CA LEU A 680 8.51 -17.52 31.74
C LEU A 680 9.96 -17.26 31.31
N LEU A 681 10.80 -18.30 31.20
CA LEU A 681 12.17 -18.16 30.68
C LEU A 681 12.20 -17.74 29.20
N CYS A 682 11.20 -18.13 28.40
CA CYS A 682 11.10 -17.74 27.00
C CYS A 682 10.67 -16.28 26.81
N VAL A 683 9.86 -15.70 27.71
CA VAL A 683 9.30 -14.34 27.58
C VAL A 683 10.11 -13.24 28.31
N GLN A 684 11.38 -13.50 28.60
CA GLN A 684 12.27 -12.55 29.28
C GLN A 684 12.46 -11.26 28.48
N ASN A 685 12.57 -10.11 29.17
CA ASN A 685 12.74 -8.81 28.52
C ASN A 685 14.04 -8.75 27.69
N VAL A 686 15.15 -9.21 28.27
CA VAL A 686 16.45 -9.22 27.60
C VAL A 686 16.58 -10.49 26.74
N PRO A 687 16.87 -10.39 25.42
CA PRO A 687 16.94 -11.55 24.53
C PRO A 687 17.98 -12.60 24.92
N THR A 688 19.11 -12.18 25.52
CA THR A 688 20.18 -13.09 25.96
C THR A 688 19.78 -13.94 27.16
N ASP A 689 18.79 -13.50 27.96
CA ASP A 689 18.28 -14.25 29.10
C ASP A 689 17.30 -15.36 28.69
N ARG A 690 16.80 -15.32 27.45
CA ARG A 690 15.94 -16.37 26.90
C ARG A 690 16.76 -17.61 26.52
N PRO A 691 16.25 -18.83 26.73
CA PRO A 691 16.90 -20.05 26.24
C PRO A 691 16.96 -20.09 24.71
N THR A 692 17.77 -20.99 24.15
CA THR A 692 17.64 -21.39 22.74
C THR A 692 16.58 -22.49 22.60
N MET A 693 16.07 -22.74 21.39
CA MET A 693 15.15 -23.86 21.18
C MET A 693 15.78 -25.24 21.46
N VAL A 694 17.11 -25.35 21.42
CA VAL A 694 17.83 -26.58 21.86
C VAL A 694 17.65 -26.78 23.36
N ASP A 695 17.80 -25.69 24.13
CA ASP A 695 17.65 -25.72 25.58
C ASP A 695 16.18 -26.00 25.93
N VAL A 696 15.22 -25.33 25.27
CA VAL A 696 13.78 -25.55 25.48
C VAL A 696 13.40 -27.01 25.26
N VAL A 697 13.82 -27.63 24.16
CA VAL A 697 13.57 -29.06 23.90
C VAL A 697 14.19 -29.93 24.99
N SER A 698 15.41 -29.62 25.42
CA SER A 698 16.08 -30.37 26.50
C SER A 698 15.34 -30.21 27.84
N PHE A 699 14.81 -29.02 28.12
CA PHE A 699 14.06 -28.72 29.34
C PHE A 699 12.73 -29.48 29.38
N LEU A 700 12.04 -29.59 28.24
CA LEU A 700 10.79 -30.36 28.12
C LEU A 700 11.03 -31.86 28.30
N SER A 701 12.09 -32.43 27.70
CA SER A 701 12.32 -33.88 27.70
C SER A 701 13.07 -34.43 28.92
N ASN A 702 13.65 -33.56 29.77
CA ASN A 702 14.46 -34.00 30.92
C ASN A 702 14.18 -33.18 32.17
N ASP A 703 13.41 -33.77 33.10
CA ASP A 703 13.03 -33.17 34.38
C ASP A 703 14.21 -32.98 35.35
N ALA A 704 15.33 -33.68 35.15
CA ALA A 704 16.51 -33.55 36.01
C ALA A 704 17.31 -32.28 35.74
N ILE A 705 17.09 -31.59 34.61
CA ILE A 705 17.79 -30.34 34.29
C ILE A 705 17.26 -29.23 35.18
N GLN A 706 18.16 -28.63 35.96
CA GLN A 706 17.85 -27.48 36.78
C GLN A 706 17.72 -26.21 35.93
N LEU A 707 16.55 -25.58 36.01
CA LEU A 707 16.24 -24.36 35.28
C LEU A 707 16.68 -23.13 36.08
N ALA A 708 17.19 -22.11 35.38
CA ALA A 708 17.49 -20.81 35.99
C ALA A 708 16.21 -20.15 36.51
N GLN A 709 16.30 -19.31 37.54
CA GLN A 709 15.15 -18.52 37.98
C GLN A 709 14.77 -17.51 36.89
N PRO A 710 13.47 -17.41 36.52
CA PRO A 710 13.04 -16.44 35.54
C PRO A 710 13.21 -15.03 36.13
N LYS A 711 13.68 -14.07 35.32
CA LYS A 711 13.69 -12.65 35.67
C LYS A 711 12.41 -11.99 35.16
N GLN A 712 12.31 -10.68 35.32
CA GLN A 712 11.15 -9.92 34.87
C GLN A 712 10.90 -10.09 33.36
N PRO A 713 9.70 -10.50 32.96
CA PRO A 713 9.36 -10.67 31.55
C PRO A 713 9.15 -9.31 30.87
N ALA A 714 9.14 -9.32 29.54
CA ALA A 714 8.82 -8.14 28.77
C ALA A 714 7.37 -7.65 29.00
N PHE A 715 7.12 -6.36 28.75
CA PHE A 715 5.78 -5.75 28.81
C PHE A 715 5.06 -5.86 30.16
N PHE A 716 5.78 -6.13 31.25
CA PHE A 716 5.25 -6.04 32.61
C PHE A 716 5.16 -4.58 33.06
N ILE A 717 3.94 -4.06 33.21
CA ILE A 717 3.69 -2.77 33.85
C ILE A 717 3.54 -3.05 35.34
N ASN A 718 4.51 -2.59 36.14
CA ASN A 718 4.43 -2.68 37.59
C ASN A 718 3.37 -1.69 38.07
N VAL A 719 2.15 -2.16 38.35
CA VAL A 719 1.13 -1.36 39.01
C VAL A 719 1.34 -1.50 40.52
N ASP A 720 2.43 -0.91 41.02
CA ASP A 720 2.61 -0.77 42.46
C ASP A 720 1.60 0.27 42.96
N THR A 721 0.60 -0.19 43.69
CA THR A 721 -0.21 0.59 44.63
C THR A 721 0.69 1.13 45.73
N ASN A 722 1.42 2.21 45.47
CA ASN A 722 2.08 3.07 46.47
C ASN A 722 2.51 4.44 45.90
N GLN A 723 1.70 5.05 45.04
CA GLN A 723 1.79 6.49 44.77
C GLN A 723 0.64 7.25 45.45
N GLN A 724 0.56 7.12 46.76
CA GLN A 724 0.07 8.19 47.62
C GLN A 724 1.17 8.43 48.66
N GLN A 725 1.63 9.68 48.74
CA GLN A 725 2.73 10.20 49.56
C GLN A 725 4.14 10.09 48.95
N LEU A 726 4.50 11.09 48.14
CA LEU A 726 5.69 11.91 48.38
C LEU A 726 5.49 13.26 47.69
N HIS A 727 4.84 14.18 48.39
CA HIS A 727 4.93 15.60 48.12
C HIS A 727 6.34 16.09 48.52
N THR A 728 6.92 16.88 47.62
CA THR A 728 7.86 17.98 47.89
C THR A 728 9.09 17.66 48.76
N ASN A 729 10.24 17.48 48.11
CA ASN A 729 11.44 18.27 48.44
C ASN A 729 12.49 18.18 47.32
N THR A 730 12.70 19.35 46.72
CA THR A 730 13.90 19.89 46.07
C THR A 730 15.19 19.07 46.23
N GLN A 731 15.84 18.75 45.10
CA GLN A 731 17.23 19.15 44.86
C GLN A 731 17.59 19.03 43.38
N GLU A 732 17.74 20.21 42.77
CA GLU A 732 18.41 20.45 41.50
C GLU A 732 19.87 19.96 41.59
N ILE A 733 20.34 19.20 40.61
CA ILE A 733 21.76 18.98 40.37
C ILE A 733 22.10 19.66 39.04
N PHE A 734 22.55 20.90 39.14
CA PHE A 734 23.18 21.65 38.05
C PHE A 734 24.56 21.07 37.72
N SER A 735 24.85 20.90 36.42
CA SER A 735 26.22 20.70 35.93
C SER A 735 26.99 22.02 36.04
N LYS A 736 27.96 22.09 36.96
CA LYS A 736 28.92 23.21 37.06
C LYS A 736 29.85 23.22 35.85
N ASN A 737 29.73 24.23 34.99
CA ASN A 737 30.81 24.63 34.10
C ASN A 737 31.73 25.60 34.85
N SER A 738 32.97 25.18 35.05
CA SER A 738 34.06 26.00 35.59
C SER A 738 34.60 26.90 34.48
N LEU A 739 34.27 28.19 34.51
CA LEU A 739 34.95 29.23 33.74
C LEU A 739 35.43 30.33 34.69
N THR A 740 36.70 30.67 34.53
CA THR A 740 37.56 31.46 35.41
C THR A 740 37.25 32.96 35.30
N LEU A 741 37.27 33.64 36.45
CA LEU A 741 37.15 35.09 36.62
C LEU A 741 38.31 35.85 35.98
N SER A 742 37.99 37.01 35.40
CA SER A 742 38.91 38.15 35.33
C SER A 742 38.10 39.44 35.51
N ASP A 743 38.27 40.08 36.67
CA ASP A 743 37.86 41.45 36.96
C ASP A 743 38.73 42.45 36.19
N VAL A 744 38.10 43.47 35.57
CA VAL A 744 38.66 44.83 35.47
C VAL A 744 37.50 45.83 35.50
N ASP A 745 37.58 46.74 36.46
CA ASP A 745 36.62 47.80 36.78
C ASP A 745 36.96 49.12 36.06
N GLY A 746 35.98 50.02 35.95
CA GLY A 746 36.20 51.48 35.89
C GLY A 746 35.72 52.24 34.65
N ARG A 747 34.46 52.74 34.68
CA ARG A 747 34.09 54.17 34.81
C ARG A 747 32.59 54.39 34.64
#